data_AF-A0A350ER46-F1
#
_entry.id   AF-A0A350ER46-F1
#
_cell.length_a   1.000
_cell.length_b   1.000
_cell.length_c   1.000
_cell.angle_alpha   90.00
_cell.angle_beta   90.00
_cell.angle_gamma   90.00
#
_symmetry.space_group_name_H-M   'P 1'
#
loop_
_entity.id
_entity.type
_entity.pdbx_description
1 polymer ?
#
loop_
_entity_poly.entity_id
_entity_poly.type
_entity_poly.pdbx_seq_one_letter_code
_entity_poly.pdbx_strand_id
1 'polypeptide(L)'
;MKTSTKLQCILACLAGSLAVLQAEEPTVWIEGHGDLAINRINNEWRFGVITDAFPAKEFAPDQVLIRLSDNARLEIPDLPNFGFLGTPGDPIWIAPQSQSAGVPYLGLSSEATPGGTFANNRFDVLLTSLTGPGGFIMWTTGGTGNPTVHLDSRDGFSVADRFDLPSGGHNHMNWGFTEPGTYHLGLTARGTLTGTSQSTSSEEEIYVFEVGVLKSGEVDIEVAYENGELEFHAHDETTDTEFAPAHVALHAGPAAWQAVPANPAYAFLGRRDSTLLVFPQEENPDVLFLGLAAGEVPAGTFVDDTLQVQLTGFSGPGDFFYYEVDAFGAPTVRFNTTDGIGAADAVTLLAGSHAHRNWAFTAPGVYRVTLTVSGQLTGGGTVTSEPTTFLFEAFAPALFDRGEVDLEIVFEEGAFELEVLDEAADAEYGPGEVVLVVRGAAATTVPGDPAFSFLGSPGATIHALPQTETEGLLFPGIAADEIAPGLFVDESVQFRLVSVDGPGNVSLHSSDAFGSPTVHWNSADGLTAADAFDTAVGSHSHSHWTFSTPGVYRLGLKAAGTLVAGNQAVESEVHTFTFLVETPAAIELGATRIAGNQLRLGWDTEPGATYRIRSRGSIIDGAWTDEGDPIIGDGAPMTRDLPIDADPLKIFQVIEVP
;
A
#
# COMPACT_ATOMS: atom_id res chain seq x y z
N MET A 1 18.94 -53.58 -30.07
CA MET A 1 18.72 -52.63 -31.18
C MET A 1 17.28 -52.16 -31.13
N LYS A 2 17.02 -51.06 -30.42
CA LYS A 2 15.78 -50.28 -30.50
C LYS A 2 16.20 -48.82 -30.42
N THR A 3 15.96 -48.11 -31.51
CA THR A 3 16.21 -46.69 -31.74
C THR A 3 15.14 -45.87 -31.05
N SER A 4 15.53 -44.90 -30.23
CA SER A 4 14.68 -43.85 -29.68
C SER A 4 15.13 -42.54 -30.27
N THR A 5 14.28 -41.96 -31.11
CA THR A 5 14.44 -40.67 -31.78
C THR A 5 14.19 -39.56 -30.76
N LYS A 6 15.20 -38.73 -30.45
CA LYS A 6 14.99 -37.46 -29.75
C LYS A 6 14.61 -36.39 -30.78
N LEU A 7 13.42 -35.82 -30.62
CA LEU A 7 12.99 -34.62 -31.33
C LEU A 7 13.64 -33.42 -30.62
N GLN A 8 14.56 -32.73 -31.30
CA GLN A 8 15.04 -31.42 -30.86
C GLN A 8 14.04 -30.37 -31.37
N CYS A 9 13.27 -29.79 -30.46
CA CYS A 9 12.57 -28.54 -30.72
C CYS A 9 13.62 -27.42 -30.76
N ILE A 10 13.82 -26.85 -31.94
CA ILE A 10 14.53 -25.58 -32.13
C ILE A 10 13.47 -24.51 -31.90
N LEU A 11 13.51 -23.85 -30.75
CA LEU A 11 12.72 -22.64 -30.49
C LEU A 11 13.47 -21.49 -31.18
N ALA A 12 12.90 -21.01 -32.28
CA ALA A 12 13.39 -19.82 -32.96
C ALA A 12 12.77 -18.61 -32.25
N CYS A 13 13.58 -17.87 -31.48
CA CYS A 13 13.20 -16.57 -30.96
C CYS A 13 13.00 -15.60 -32.13
N LEU A 14 11.75 -15.28 -32.44
CA LEU A 14 11.42 -14.05 -33.16
C LEU A 14 11.46 -12.93 -32.12
N ALA A 15 12.43 -12.03 -32.24
CA ALA A 15 12.44 -10.75 -31.56
C ALA A 15 11.26 -9.91 -32.10
N GLY A 16 10.11 -10.00 -31.43
CA GLY A 16 9.11 -8.95 -31.47
C GLY A 16 9.50 -7.94 -30.40
N SER A 17 9.69 -6.69 -30.81
CA SER A 17 9.76 -5.55 -29.89
C SER A 17 8.45 -5.46 -29.13
N LEU A 18 8.43 -5.99 -27.92
CA LEU A 18 7.46 -5.63 -26.90
C LEU A 18 7.88 -4.26 -26.40
N ALA A 19 6.97 -3.29 -26.49
CA ALA A 19 7.08 -2.07 -25.71
C ALA A 19 6.58 -2.47 -24.32
N VAL A 20 7.50 -2.53 -23.37
CA VAL A 20 7.21 -2.68 -21.93
C VAL A 20 6.65 -1.33 -21.45
N LEU A 21 5.73 -1.38 -20.49
CA LEU A 21 4.88 -0.26 -20.09
C LEU A 21 5.22 0.07 -18.63
N GLN A 22 6.13 1.03 -18.45
CA GLN A 22 6.70 1.42 -17.16
C GLN A 22 5.64 1.93 -16.17
N ALA A 23 5.69 1.58 -14.88
CA ALA A 23 4.98 2.27 -13.82
C ALA A 23 5.89 3.31 -13.14
N GLU A 24 6.05 4.45 -13.81
CA GLU A 24 6.42 5.71 -13.16
C GLU A 24 5.53 5.92 -11.92
N GLU A 25 6.08 6.49 -10.83
CA GLU A 25 5.26 7.13 -9.78
C GLU A 25 4.18 7.96 -10.49
N PRO A 26 2.89 7.70 -10.23
CA PRO A 26 1.84 8.14 -11.13
C PRO A 26 1.94 9.65 -11.29
N THR A 27 2.09 10.06 -12.55
CA THR A 27 2.26 11.46 -12.90
C THR A 27 1.08 12.24 -12.31
N VAL A 28 1.38 13.19 -11.42
CA VAL A 28 0.31 13.90 -10.69
C VAL A 28 -0.22 15.05 -11.55
N TRP A 29 -1.48 14.95 -11.98
CA TRP A 29 -2.16 16.00 -12.71
C TRP A 29 -3.01 16.88 -11.78
N ILE A 30 -2.52 18.09 -11.52
CA ILE A 30 -3.12 19.03 -10.54
C ILE A 30 -3.90 20.20 -11.16
N GLU A 31 -3.62 20.58 -12.42
CA GLU A 31 -4.27 21.68 -13.11
C GLU A 31 -4.09 21.64 -14.64
N GLY A 32 -4.82 22.48 -15.37
CA GLY A 32 -4.70 22.60 -16.83
C GLY A 32 -5.69 21.71 -17.59
N HIS A 33 -5.69 21.81 -18.92
CA HIS A 33 -6.59 21.05 -19.78
C HIS A 33 -6.10 19.61 -19.98
N GLY A 34 -7.02 18.65 -19.94
CA GLY A 34 -6.74 17.27 -20.29
C GLY A 34 -8.03 16.45 -20.37
N ASP A 35 -7.89 15.23 -20.89
CA ASP A 35 -8.99 14.34 -21.19
C ASP A 35 -8.66 12.90 -20.80
N LEU A 36 -9.67 12.19 -20.31
CA LEU A 36 -9.64 10.73 -20.32
C LEU A 36 -9.93 10.28 -21.75
N ALA A 37 -8.92 9.70 -22.39
CA ALA A 37 -9.03 9.16 -23.74
C ALA A 37 -9.71 7.80 -23.69
N ILE A 38 -10.86 7.65 -24.35
CA ILE A 38 -11.60 6.40 -24.45
C ILE A 38 -11.88 6.16 -25.92
N ASN A 39 -11.10 5.29 -26.52
CA ASN A 39 -11.08 5.10 -27.97
C ASN A 39 -11.31 3.65 -28.38
N ARG A 40 -11.93 3.46 -29.55
CA ARG A 40 -11.92 2.18 -30.26
C ARG A 40 -11.16 2.29 -31.57
N ILE A 41 -9.96 1.72 -31.60
CA ILE A 41 -9.01 1.80 -32.72
C ILE A 41 -8.63 0.38 -33.14
N ASN A 42 -8.63 0.10 -34.44
CA ASN A 42 -8.26 -1.23 -34.97
C ASN A 42 -9.02 -2.42 -34.35
N ASN A 43 -10.28 -2.21 -33.92
CA ASN A 43 -11.13 -3.16 -33.21
C ASN A 43 -10.72 -3.47 -31.76
N GLU A 44 -9.86 -2.66 -31.16
CA GLU A 44 -9.46 -2.74 -29.75
C GLU A 44 -9.98 -1.50 -29.02
N TRP A 45 -10.34 -1.68 -27.74
CA TRP A 45 -10.58 -0.56 -26.84
C TRP A 45 -9.25 -0.09 -26.26
N ARG A 46 -9.09 1.22 -26.14
CA ARG A 46 -7.90 1.86 -25.56
C ARG A 46 -8.35 2.98 -24.65
N PHE A 47 -7.88 2.91 -23.41
CA PHE A 47 -8.11 3.92 -22.38
C PHE A 47 -6.78 4.58 -22.06
N GLY A 48 -6.84 5.85 -21.70
CA GLY A 48 -5.66 6.60 -21.30
C GLY A 48 -6.00 7.97 -20.77
N VAL A 49 -4.95 8.75 -20.47
CA VAL A 49 -5.01 10.14 -20.04
C VAL A 49 -4.11 10.97 -20.95
N ILE A 50 -4.65 12.07 -21.47
CA ILE A 50 -3.92 13.04 -22.29
C ILE A 50 -4.09 14.40 -21.62
N THR A 51 -2.99 15.10 -21.35
CA THR A 51 -3.06 16.41 -20.67
C THR A 51 -2.03 17.38 -21.24
N ASP A 52 -2.40 18.66 -21.30
CA ASP A 52 -1.54 19.76 -21.73
C ASP A 52 -0.33 19.95 -20.80
N ALA A 53 -0.40 19.42 -19.57
CA ALA A 53 0.72 19.40 -18.63
C ALA A 53 1.89 18.55 -19.14
N PHE A 54 1.59 17.51 -19.93
CA PHE A 54 2.56 16.54 -20.45
C PHE A 54 2.32 16.34 -21.96
N PRO A 55 2.63 17.35 -22.79
CA PRO A 55 2.27 17.32 -24.20
C PRO A 55 3.02 16.20 -24.95
N ALA A 56 2.28 15.48 -25.79
CA ALA A 56 2.76 14.38 -26.65
C ALA A 56 2.91 12.98 -26.02
N LYS A 57 2.57 12.80 -24.73
CA LYS A 57 2.43 11.49 -24.08
C LYS A 57 0.94 11.21 -23.82
N GLU A 58 0.49 10.00 -24.13
CA GLU A 58 -0.78 9.45 -23.66
C GLU A 58 -0.40 8.40 -22.61
N PHE A 59 -0.86 8.61 -21.38
CA PHE A 59 -0.57 7.73 -20.26
C PHE A 59 -1.67 6.67 -20.13
N ALA A 60 -1.34 5.50 -19.60
CA ALA A 60 -2.34 4.56 -19.13
C ALA A 60 -3.15 5.16 -17.95
N PRO A 61 -4.38 4.67 -17.68
CA PRO A 61 -5.24 5.20 -16.61
C PRO A 61 -4.61 5.18 -15.21
N ASP A 62 -3.81 4.17 -14.90
CA ASP A 62 -3.12 3.93 -13.62
C ASP A 62 -1.83 4.75 -13.46
N GLN A 63 -1.20 5.14 -14.57
CA GLN A 63 0.00 5.98 -14.58
C GLN A 63 -0.26 7.47 -14.26
N VAL A 64 -1.52 7.89 -14.06
CA VAL A 64 -1.86 9.29 -13.75
C VAL A 64 -2.74 9.39 -12.53
N LEU A 65 -2.26 10.14 -11.55
CA LEU A 65 -3.02 10.53 -10.38
C LEU A 65 -3.67 11.89 -10.60
N ILE A 66 -5.01 11.92 -10.65
CA ILE A 66 -5.77 13.15 -10.89
C ILE A 66 -6.10 13.80 -9.54
N ARG A 67 -5.41 14.90 -9.21
CA ARG A 67 -5.56 15.53 -7.89
C ARG A 67 -6.44 16.77 -7.96
N LEU A 68 -7.50 16.77 -7.16
CA LEU A 68 -8.33 17.94 -6.89
C LEU A 68 -7.85 18.61 -5.59
N SER A 69 -7.14 19.73 -5.76
CA SER A 69 -6.70 20.58 -4.65
C SER A 69 -7.89 21.31 -4.00
N ASP A 70 -7.62 22.06 -2.93
CA ASP A 70 -8.64 22.90 -2.27
C ASP A 70 -9.25 23.95 -3.21
N ASN A 71 -8.58 24.32 -4.31
CA ASN A 71 -9.14 25.19 -5.35
C ASN A 71 -10.38 24.60 -6.05
N ALA A 72 -10.54 23.27 -6.01
CA ALA A 72 -11.70 22.58 -6.55
C ALA A 72 -12.88 22.55 -5.55
N ARG A 73 -12.66 22.88 -4.28
CA ARG A 73 -13.67 22.84 -3.23
C ARG A 73 -14.65 24.00 -3.38
N LEU A 74 -15.93 23.67 -3.38
CA LEU A 74 -17.05 24.58 -3.42
C LEU A 74 -18.07 24.19 -2.33
N GLU A 75 -18.98 25.09 -2.01
CA GLU A 75 -20.15 24.76 -1.18
C GLU A 75 -21.34 24.41 -2.08
N ILE A 76 -22.10 23.39 -1.68
CA ILE A 76 -23.33 23.02 -2.39
C ILE A 76 -24.32 24.21 -2.28
N PRO A 77 -24.84 24.73 -3.41
CA PRO A 77 -25.71 25.90 -3.38
C PRO A 77 -27.12 25.54 -2.90
N ASP A 78 -27.78 26.47 -2.21
CA ASP A 78 -29.22 26.38 -1.85
C ASP A 78 -30.10 26.66 -3.06
N LEU A 79 -30.01 25.80 -4.08
CA LEU A 79 -30.75 25.87 -5.33
C LEU A 79 -31.42 24.51 -5.61
N PRO A 80 -32.75 24.44 -5.79
CA PRO A 80 -33.46 23.17 -5.94
C PRO A 80 -32.97 22.26 -7.08
N ASN A 81 -32.47 22.85 -8.18
CA ASN A 81 -31.94 22.09 -9.31
C ASN A 81 -30.58 21.45 -9.04
N PHE A 82 -29.87 21.84 -7.96
CA PHE A 82 -28.60 21.26 -7.53
C PHE A 82 -28.72 20.38 -6.28
N GLY A 83 -29.95 20.13 -5.79
CA GLY A 83 -30.18 19.26 -4.61
C GLY A 83 -29.74 17.80 -4.79
N PHE A 84 -29.38 17.38 -6.02
CA PHE A 84 -28.75 16.08 -6.25
C PHE A 84 -27.31 16.03 -5.71
N LEU A 85 -26.63 17.17 -5.54
CA LEU A 85 -25.25 17.20 -5.02
C LEU A 85 -25.18 16.81 -3.55
N GLY A 86 -26.21 17.12 -2.75
CA GLY A 86 -26.22 16.88 -1.31
C GLY A 86 -26.96 17.97 -0.54
N THR A 87 -26.57 18.19 0.73
CA THR A 87 -27.15 19.24 1.57
C THR A 87 -26.55 20.59 1.20
N PRO A 88 -27.34 21.67 1.03
CA PRO A 88 -26.80 23.00 0.87
C PRO A 88 -25.84 23.40 2.00
N GLY A 89 -24.68 23.95 1.63
CA GLY A 89 -23.60 24.32 2.56
C GLY A 89 -22.56 23.23 2.81
N ASP A 90 -22.85 21.95 2.50
CA ASP A 90 -21.83 20.90 2.59
C ASP A 90 -20.74 21.16 1.53
N PRO A 91 -19.46 20.80 1.80
CA PRO A 91 -18.39 20.90 0.84
C PRO A 91 -18.55 19.88 -0.30
N ILE A 92 -18.12 20.27 -1.50
CA ILE A 92 -18.04 19.40 -2.68
C ILE A 92 -16.81 19.80 -3.52
N TRP A 93 -16.07 18.82 -4.03
CA TRP A 93 -14.91 19.07 -4.89
C TRP A 93 -15.29 18.84 -6.34
N ILE A 94 -15.12 19.86 -7.18
CA ILE A 94 -15.59 19.84 -8.56
C ILE A 94 -14.43 20.16 -9.50
N ALA A 95 -14.08 19.23 -10.39
CA ALA A 95 -13.41 19.56 -11.64
C ALA A 95 -14.48 20.08 -12.63
N PRO A 96 -14.51 21.39 -12.93
CA PRO A 96 -15.66 22.01 -13.56
C PRO A 96 -15.68 21.82 -15.09
N GLN A 97 -16.89 21.79 -15.66
CA GLN A 97 -17.08 21.72 -17.13
C GLN A 97 -16.54 22.94 -17.89
N SER A 98 -16.14 23.98 -17.17
CA SER A 98 -15.55 25.21 -17.69
C SER A 98 -14.28 25.47 -16.94
N GLN A 99 -13.19 25.69 -17.67
CA GLN A 99 -11.85 25.83 -17.12
C GLN A 99 -11.80 26.82 -15.96
N SER A 100 -11.21 26.38 -14.84
CA SER A 100 -10.89 27.18 -13.67
C SER A 100 -9.40 27.10 -13.40
N ALA A 101 -8.80 28.17 -12.87
CA ALA A 101 -7.38 28.18 -12.52
C ALA A 101 -7.13 27.28 -11.31
N GLY A 102 -6.00 26.56 -11.29
CA GLY A 102 -5.61 25.68 -10.17
C GLY A 102 -6.45 24.41 -10.01
N VAL A 103 -7.26 24.05 -11.02
CA VAL A 103 -8.10 22.85 -11.04
C VAL A 103 -7.93 22.12 -12.38
N PRO A 104 -7.88 20.78 -12.41
CA PRO A 104 -7.89 20.03 -13.66
C PRO A 104 -9.14 20.35 -14.47
N TYR A 105 -8.95 20.75 -15.73
CA TYR A 105 -10.04 20.93 -16.69
C TYR A 105 -10.19 19.64 -17.50
N LEU A 106 -10.99 18.74 -16.92
CA LEU A 106 -11.12 17.33 -17.27
C LEU A 106 -12.29 17.05 -18.23
N GLY A 107 -11.98 16.47 -19.38
CA GLY A 107 -12.97 15.99 -20.34
C GLY A 107 -12.90 14.49 -20.62
N LEU A 108 -13.80 14.03 -21.50
CA LEU A 108 -13.74 12.73 -22.16
C LEU A 108 -13.46 12.95 -23.65
N SER A 109 -12.43 12.28 -24.16
CA SER A 109 -12.06 12.29 -25.58
C SER A 109 -12.24 10.92 -26.22
N SER A 110 -12.84 10.91 -27.40
CA SER A 110 -12.85 9.76 -28.31
C SER A 110 -12.45 10.16 -29.73
N GLU A 111 -11.64 11.21 -29.85
CA GLU A 111 -11.23 11.82 -31.12
C GLU A 111 -10.52 10.83 -32.05
N ALA A 112 -9.84 9.82 -31.50
CA ALA A 112 -9.16 8.80 -32.27
C ALA A 112 -10.10 7.65 -32.73
N THR A 113 -11.34 7.60 -32.24
CA THR A 113 -12.35 6.62 -32.69
C THR A 113 -12.91 7.01 -34.06
N PRO A 114 -12.70 6.22 -35.12
CA PRO A 114 -13.13 6.60 -36.46
C PRO A 114 -14.66 6.72 -36.58
N GLY A 115 -15.11 7.74 -37.30
CA GLY A 115 -16.52 7.86 -37.69
C GLY A 115 -16.98 6.64 -38.50
N GLY A 116 -18.17 6.14 -38.20
CA GLY A 116 -18.72 4.92 -38.79
C GLY A 116 -18.43 3.65 -37.98
N THR A 117 -17.69 3.71 -36.88
CA THR A 117 -17.40 2.54 -36.02
C THR A 117 -18.67 2.00 -35.35
N PHE A 118 -19.45 2.87 -34.72
CA PHE A 118 -20.66 2.51 -33.99
C PHE A 118 -21.92 3.03 -34.68
N ALA A 119 -23.05 2.34 -34.44
CA ALA A 119 -24.36 2.78 -34.87
C ALA A 119 -24.63 4.21 -34.37
N ASN A 120 -25.06 5.09 -35.28
CA ASN A 120 -25.22 6.53 -35.04
C ASN A 120 -23.93 7.28 -34.67
N ASN A 121 -22.75 6.68 -34.85
CA ASN A 121 -21.43 7.19 -34.44
C ASN A 121 -21.34 7.50 -32.95
N ARG A 122 -21.96 6.70 -32.08
CA ARG A 122 -21.89 6.89 -30.62
C ARG A 122 -21.76 5.58 -29.86
N PHE A 123 -21.20 5.67 -28.67
CA PHE A 123 -21.09 4.58 -27.70
C PHE A 123 -21.28 5.12 -26.28
N ASP A 124 -21.66 4.25 -25.36
CA ASP A 124 -21.86 4.60 -23.96
C ASP A 124 -20.55 4.39 -23.19
N VAL A 125 -20.13 5.38 -22.39
CA VAL A 125 -19.17 5.21 -21.29
C VAL A 125 -19.98 4.98 -20.02
N LEU A 126 -19.71 3.93 -19.28
CA LEU A 126 -20.46 3.54 -18.09
C LEU A 126 -19.59 3.61 -16.84
N LEU A 127 -20.18 4.07 -15.74
CA LEU A 127 -19.61 3.92 -14.41
C LEU A 127 -19.95 2.53 -13.88
N THR A 128 -18.93 1.73 -13.57
CA THR A 128 -19.10 0.32 -13.18
C THR A 128 -18.66 0.03 -11.76
N SER A 129 -17.71 0.79 -11.23
CA SER A 129 -17.29 0.69 -9.84
C SER A 129 -16.78 2.02 -9.29
N LEU A 130 -16.82 2.14 -7.96
CA LEU A 130 -16.18 3.21 -7.22
C LEU A 130 -15.71 2.65 -5.88
N THR A 131 -14.43 2.85 -5.57
CA THR A 131 -13.91 2.76 -4.20
C THR A 131 -13.50 4.15 -3.74
N GLY A 132 -13.83 4.51 -2.51
CA GLY A 132 -13.49 5.82 -1.92
C GLY A 132 -14.41 6.14 -0.73
N PRO A 133 -14.13 7.22 0.01
CA PRO A 133 -14.87 7.55 1.23
C PRO A 133 -16.27 8.16 1.00
N GLY A 134 -16.49 8.78 -0.17
CA GLY A 134 -17.75 9.43 -0.54
C GLY A 134 -18.31 8.99 -1.90
N GLY A 135 -19.22 9.78 -2.45
CA GLY A 135 -19.82 9.56 -3.77
C GLY A 135 -19.13 10.35 -4.88
N PHE A 136 -19.24 9.83 -6.10
CA PHE A 136 -18.85 10.49 -7.34
C PHE A 136 -20.09 10.80 -8.19
N ILE A 137 -20.12 12.00 -8.77
CA ILE A 137 -21.21 12.46 -9.63
C ILE A 137 -20.64 13.14 -10.86
N MET A 138 -21.11 12.77 -12.05
CA MET A 138 -20.78 13.46 -13.30
C MET A 138 -22.02 14.10 -13.91
N TRP A 139 -21.98 15.40 -14.21
CA TRP A 139 -23.11 16.12 -14.80
C TRP A 139 -22.69 17.23 -15.76
N THR A 140 -23.60 17.59 -16.65
CA THR A 140 -23.48 18.78 -17.50
C THR A 140 -24.50 19.83 -17.11
N THR A 141 -24.12 21.10 -17.14
CA THR A 141 -24.99 22.25 -16.92
C THR A 141 -25.23 22.95 -18.26
N GLY A 142 -26.47 22.90 -18.75
CA GLY A 142 -26.85 23.55 -20.00
C GLY A 142 -26.86 25.08 -19.90
N GLY A 143 -26.93 25.79 -21.03
CA GLY A 143 -26.85 27.26 -21.07
C GLY A 143 -27.96 28.02 -20.32
N THR A 144 -29.02 27.34 -19.87
CA THR A 144 -30.07 27.90 -18.98
C THR A 144 -29.82 27.64 -17.50
N GLY A 145 -28.67 27.04 -17.14
CA GLY A 145 -28.31 26.69 -15.76
C GLY A 145 -28.91 25.38 -15.23
N ASN A 146 -29.58 24.59 -16.08
CA ASN A 146 -30.17 23.32 -15.66
C ASN A 146 -29.14 22.18 -15.77
N PRO A 147 -28.90 21.44 -14.69
CA PRO A 147 -28.01 20.28 -14.69
C PRO A 147 -28.71 19.03 -15.25
N THR A 148 -27.92 18.18 -15.91
CA THR A 148 -28.26 16.83 -16.33
C THR A 148 -27.21 15.90 -15.76
N VAL A 149 -27.60 15.06 -14.80
CA VAL A 149 -26.75 14.03 -14.20
C VAL A 149 -26.61 12.86 -15.18
N HIS A 150 -25.38 12.37 -15.34
CA HIS A 150 -25.05 11.26 -16.24
C HIS A 150 -24.57 10.03 -15.47
N LEU A 151 -23.73 10.24 -14.45
CA LEU A 151 -23.19 9.19 -13.58
C LEU A 151 -23.43 9.61 -12.13
N ASP A 152 -23.92 8.70 -11.27
CA ASP A 152 -24.05 8.94 -9.83
C ASP A 152 -23.78 7.65 -9.06
N SER A 153 -22.61 7.53 -8.44
CA SER A 153 -22.23 6.29 -7.75
C SER A 153 -23.11 5.97 -6.54
N ARG A 154 -23.95 6.91 -6.08
CA ARG A 154 -24.73 6.78 -4.84
C ARG A 154 -26.09 6.13 -5.06
N ASP A 155 -26.57 6.05 -6.31
CA ASP A 155 -27.83 5.37 -6.64
C ASP A 155 -27.65 3.92 -7.14
N GLY A 156 -26.40 3.44 -7.11
CA GLY A 156 -25.96 2.10 -7.52
C GLY A 156 -25.27 2.13 -8.89
N PHE A 157 -24.77 0.98 -9.34
CA PHE A 157 -24.18 0.87 -10.69
C PHE A 157 -25.16 0.18 -11.62
N SER A 158 -25.58 0.88 -12.68
CA SER A 158 -26.56 0.40 -13.62
C SER A 158 -26.29 0.88 -15.04
N VAL A 159 -27.09 0.41 -15.99
CA VAL A 159 -27.04 0.93 -17.38
C VAL A 159 -27.57 2.37 -17.51
N ALA A 160 -28.12 2.95 -16.43
CA ALA A 160 -28.51 4.35 -16.39
C ALA A 160 -27.30 5.27 -16.15
N ASP A 161 -26.26 4.75 -15.48
CA ASP A 161 -24.98 5.41 -15.22
C ASP A 161 -24.14 5.41 -16.47
N ARG A 162 -24.54 6.24 -17.43
CA ARG A 162 -23.89 6.32 -18.72
C ARG A 162 -23.76 7.74 -19.23
N PHE A 163 -22.66 7.96 -19.94
CA PHE A 163 -22.44 9.12 -20.78
C PHE A 163 -22.37 8.69 -22.25
N ASP A 164 -23.19 9.32 -23.08
CA ASP A 164 -23.30 9.02 -24.51
C ASP A 164 -22.25 9.81 -25.31
N LEU A 165 -21.13 9.13 -25.62
CA LEU A 165 -19.93 9.74 -26.21
C LEU A 165 -19.95 9.60 -27.75
N PRO A 166 -19.86 10.70 -28.51
CA PRO A 166 -19.78 10.65 -29.97
C PRO A 166 -18.40 10.19 -30.46
N SER A 167 -18.32 9.24 -31.39
CA SER A 167 -17.06 8.88 -32.06
C SER A 167 -16.42 10.09 -32.75
N GLY A 168 -15.13 10.31 -32.50
CA GLY A 168 -14.43 11.50 -32.98
C GLY A 168 -14.76 12.76 -32.17
N GLY A 169 -15.40 12.62 -31.00
CA GLY A 169 -15.89 13.71 -30.18
C GLY A 169 -15.05 13.96 -28.93
N HIS A 170 -15.24 15.15 -28.37
CA HIS A 170 -14.59 15.67 -27.18
C HIS A 170 -15.62 16.45 -26.35
N ASN A 171 -15.71 16.17 -25.04
CA ASN A 171 -16.72 16.77 -24.16
C ASN A 171 -16.14 17.08 -22.79
N HIS A 172 -16.53 18.22 -22.24
CA HIS A 172 -16.22 18.62 -20.87
C HIS A 172 -17.48 18.61 -20.00
N MET A 173 -17.35 18.03 -18.80
CA MET A 173 -18.42 17.86 -17.82
C MET A 173 -17.93 18.32 -16.44
N ASN A 174 -18.85 18.42 -15.48
CA ASN A 174 -18.48 18.59 -14.09
C ASN A 174 -18.28 17.21 -13.48
N TRP A 175 -17.18 17.05 -12.75
CA TRP A 175 -16.81 15.85 -12.01
C TRP A 175 -16.80 16.21 -10.53
N GLY A 176 -17.77 15.71 -9.76
CA GLY A 176 -17.96 16.06 -8.37
C GLY A 176 -17.71 14.90 -7.42
N PHE A 177 -17.04 15.20 -6.31
CA PHE A 177 -16.77 14.26 -5.21
C PHE A 177 -17.34 14.84 -3.91
N THR A 178 -18.06 14.03 -3.15
CA THR A 178 -18.80 14.51 -1.97
C THR A 178 -18.00 14.52 -0.67
N GLU A 179 -16.81 13.92 -0.66
CA GLU A 179 -15.92 13.85 0.51
C GLU A 179 -14.46 13.94 0.04
N PRO A 180 -13.53 14.34 0.92
CA PRO A 180 -12.10 14.22 0.64
C PRO A 180 -11.66 12.75 0.73
N GLY A 181 -10.57 12.40 0.05
CA GLY A 181 -9.94 11.08 0.04
C GLY A 181 -9.49 10.64 -1.34
N THR A 182 -8.95 9.43 -1.40
CA THR A 182 -8.53 8.78 -2.63
C THR A 182 -9.67 7.92 -3.19
N TYR A 183 -9.91 8.04 -4.49
CA TYR A 183 -10.98 7.36 -5.22
C TYR A 183 -10.44 6.55 -6.39
N HIS A 184 -10.89 5.30 -6.51
CA HIS A 184 -10.66 4.45 -7.67
C HIS A 184 -11.96 4.38 -8.47
N LEU A 185 -11.99 5.04 -9.62
CA LEU A 185 -13.18 5.20 -10.47
C LEU A 185 -13.11 4.22 -11.64
N GLY A 186 -13.96 3.19 -11.63
CA GLY A 186 -14.00 2.19 -12.69
C GLY A 186 -14.96 2.56 -13.81
N LEU A 187 -14.43 2.62 -15.03
CA LEU A 187 -15.19 2.93 -16.25
C LEU A 187 -15.12 1.77 -17.25
N THR A 188 -16.23 1.54 -17.94
CA THR A 188 -16.27 0.68 -19.14
C THR A 188 -16.84 1.42 -20.32
N ALA A 189 -16.54 0.98 -21.54
CA ALA A 189 -17.12 1.50 -22.76
C ALA A 189 -17.91 0.41 -23.49
N ARG A 190 -19.10 0.75 -24.01
CA ARG A 190 -19.95 -0.18 -24.74
C ARG A 190 -20.59 0.48 -25.95
N GLY A 191 -20.45 -0.16 -27.11
CA GLY A 191 -21.05 0.32 -28.35
C GLY A 191 -21.63 -0.79 -29.22
N THR A 192 -22.58 -0.44 -30.09
CA THR A 192 -23.12 -1.36 -31.12
C THR A 192 -22.47 -1.04 -32.46
N LEU A 193 -21.86 -2.02 -33.11
CA LEU A 193 -21.08 -1.82 -34.34
C LEU A 193 -21.98 -1.48 -35.54
N THR A 194 -21.57 -0.51 -36.36
CA THR A 194 -22.33 -0.05 -37.52
C THR A 194 -22.64 -1.19 -38.49
N GLY A 195 -23.86 -1.19 -39.03
CA GLY A 195 -24.27 -2.17 -40.04
C GLY A 195 -24.49 -3.58 -39.47
N THR A 196 -24.39 -3.75 -38.15
CA THR A 196 -24.61 -5.02 -37.45
C THR A 196 -25.55 -4.83 -36.26
N SER A 197 -25.98 -5.92 -35.63
CA SER A 197 -26.62 -5.91 -34.31
C SER A 197 -25.65 -6.34 -33.20
N GLN A 198 -24.35 -6.38 -33.48
CA GLN A 198 -23.34 -6.85 -32.54
C GLN A 198 -22.88 -5.70 -31.65
N SER A 199 -22.91 -5.92 -30.33
CA SER A 199 -22.29 -5.02 -29.36
C SER A 199 -20.88 -5.49 -29.00
N THR A 200 -20.04 -4.55 -28.61
CA THR A 200 -18.72 -4.77 -28.01
C THR A 200 -18.62 -3.94 -26.74
N SER A 201 -17.91 -4.48 -25.74
CA SER A 201 -17.58 -3.80 -24.50
C SER A 201 -16.06 -3.84 -24.30
N SER A 202 -15.52 -2.86 -23.58
CA SER A 202 -14.17 -2.94 -23.02
C SER A 202 -14.16 -3.79 -21.75
N GLU A 203 -12.96 -4.11 -21.27
CA GLU A 203 -12.75 -4.42 -19.85
C GLU A 203 -12.97 -3.14 -19.01
N GLU A 204 -13.01 -3.29 -17.69
CA GLU A 204 -13.05 -2.16 -16.77
C GLU A 204 -11.65 -1.57 -16.61
N GLU A 205 -11.59 -0.24 -16.67
CA GLU A 205 -10.36 0.53 -16.49
C GLU A 205 -10.54 1.46 -15.30
N ILE A 206 -9.53 1.56 -14.44
CA ILE A 206 -9.57 2.31 -13.19
C ILE A 206 -8.79 3.61 -13.35
N TYR A 207 -9.44 4.74 -13.06
CA TYR A 207 -8.78 6.03 -12.91
C TYR A 207 -8.69 6.41 -11.43
N VAL A 208 -7.53 6.91 -11.00
CA VAL A 208 -7.29 7.28 -9.60
C VAL A 208 -7.42 8.79 -9.41
N PHE A 209 -8.24 9.19 -8.43
CA PHE A 209 -8.42 10.58 -8.03
C PHE A 209 -8.00 10.78 -6.58
N GLU A 210 -7.32 11.89 -6.29
CA GLU A 210 -7.05 12.36 -4.93
C GLU A 210 -7.78 13.68 -4.68
N VAL A 211 -8.62 13.71 -3.65
CA VAL A 211 -9.47 14.86 -3.33
C VAL A 211 -9.13 15.34 -1.93
N GLY A 212 -8.42 16.47 -1.77
CA GLY A 212 -8.10 17.00 -0.44
C GLY A 212 -7.42 15.98 0.50
N VAL A 213 -6.29 15.40 0.11
CA VAL A 213 -5.59 14.37 0.89
C VAL A 213 -4.26 14.92 1.43
N LEU A 214 -4.01 14.72 2.73
CA LEU A 214 -2.73 15.02 3.39
C LEU A 214 -1.95 13.73 3.59
N LYS A 215 -0.78 13.61 2.95
CA LYS A 215 0.02 12.36 2.88
C LYS A 215 1.39 12.46 3.53
N SER A 216 1.94 13.66 3.66
CA SER A 216 3.30 13.93 4.13
C SER A 216 3.36 15.27 4.85
N GLY A 217 4.50 15.53 5.50
CA GLY A 217 4.69 16.71 6.33
C GLY A 217 4.14 16.53 7.75
N GLU A 218 4.28 17.58 8.55
CA GLU A 218 3.78 17.66 9.92
C GLU A 218 2.36 18.23 9.90
N VAL A 219 1.40 17.45 10.40
CA VAL A 219 -0.01 17.87 10.52
C VAL A 219 -0.47 17.64 11.94
N ASP A 220 -1.08 18.66 12.52
CA ASP A 220 -1.69 18.57 13.83
C ASP A 220 -3.21 18.50 13.74
N ILE A 221 -3.81 17.59 14.51
CA ILE A 221 -5.19 17.79 14.94
C ILE A 221 -5.15 18.84 16.05
N GLU A 222 -5.44 20.08 15.67
CA GLU A 222 -5.26 21.26 16.49
C GLU A 222 -6.57 21.63 17.20
N VAL A 223 -6.48 21.89 18.51
CA VAL A 223 -7.57 22.47 19.29
C VAL A 223 -7.42 23.98 19.32
N ALA A 224 -8.42 24.69 18.82
CA ALA A 224 -8.50 26.15 18.91
C ALA A 224 -9.55 26.60 19.93
N TYR A 225 -9.30 27.75 20.58
CA TYR A 225 -10.29 28.43 21.40
C TYR A 225 -10.50 29.85 20.89
N GLU A 226 -11.52 30.04 20.05
CA GLU A 226 -11.86 31.33 19.46
C GLU A 226 -13.30 31.72 19.80
N ASN A 227 -13.55 33.01 20.01
CA ASN A 227 -14.89 33.58 20.19
C ASN A 227 -15.76 32.93 21.29
N GLY A 228 -15.13 32.26 22.26
CA GLY A 228 -15.80 31.60 23.38
C GLY A 228 -16.11 30.12 23.15
N GLU A 229 -15.75 29.57 21.99
CA GLU A 229 -16.04 28.21 21.55
C GLU A 229 -14.74 27.41 21.39
N LEU A 230 -14.83 26.10 21.59
CA LEU A 230 -13.75 25.17 21.30
C LEU A 230 -14.05 24.48 19.98
N GLU A 231 -13.05 24.39 19.11
CA GLU A 231 -13.15 23.68 17.84
C GLU A 231 -11.88 22.90 17.54
N PHE A 232 -11.97 22.06 16.51
CA PHE A 232 -10.83 21.35 15.96
C PHE A 232 -10.64 21.74 14.50
N HIS A 233 -9.39 21.79 14.07
CA HIS A 233 -9.01 21.79 12.65
C HIS A 233 -7.80 20.87 12.43
N ALA A 234 -7.49 20.58 11.18
CA ALA A 234 -6.21 19.97 10.80
C ALA A 234 -5.26 21.10 10.37
N HIS A 235 -4.15 21.27 11.07
CA HIS A 235 -3.16 22.31 10.83
C HIS A 235 -1.96 21.69 10.10
N ASP A 236 -1.69 22.08 8.86
CA ASP A 236 -0.47 21.70 8.15
C ASP A 236 0.64 22.71 8.47
N GLU A 237 1.54 22.30 9.36
CA GLU A 237 2.67 23.10 9.86
C GLU A 237 3.69 23.42 8.75
N THR A 238 3.69 22.63 7.67
CA THR A 238 4.60 22.84 6.53
C THR A 238 4.18 24.06 5.71
N THR A 239 2.86 24.24 5.55
CA THR A 239 2.28 25.29 4.72
C THR A 239 1.62 26.41 5.51
N ASP A 240 1.51 26.27 6.84
CA ASP A 240 0.77 27.17 7.74
C ASP A 240 -0.70 27.28 7.28
N THR A 241 -1.29 26.14 6.89
CA THR A 241 -2.67 26.07 6.36
C THR A 241 -3.56 25.29 7.31
N GLU A 242 -4.66 25.93 7.71
CA GLU A 242 -5.72 25.31 8.51
C GLU A 242 -6.84 24.76 7.63
N PHE A 243 -7.19 23.49 7.84
CA PHE A 243 -8.29 22.82 7.17
C PHE A 243 -9.37 22.44 8.17
N ALA A 244 -10.63 22.80 7.87
CA ALA A 244 -11.74 22.20 8.62
C ALA A 244 -11.70 20.67 8.46
N PRO A 245 -12.00 19.87 9.50
CA PRO A 245 -11.77 18.42 9.47
C PRO A 245 -12.54 17.67 8.36
N ALA A 246 -13.69 18.21 7.94
CA ALA A 246 -14.47 17.65 6.83
C ALA A 246 -13.85 17.91 5.44
N HIS A 247 -12.77 18.68 5.35
CA HIS A 247 -12.17 19.11 4.09
C HIS A 247 -10.94 18.31 3.68
N VAL A 248 -10.38 17.51 4.59
CA VAL A 248 -9.17 16.73 4.32
C VAL A 248 -9.29 15.28 4.80
N ALA A 249 -8.64 14.38 4.08
CA ALA A 249 -8.38 13.02 4.53
C ALA A 249 -6.91 12.89 4.97
N LEU A 250 -6.68 12.22 6.09
CA LEU A 250 -5.35 11.90 6.61
C LEU A 250 -4.93 10.51 6.09
N HIS A 251 -3.87 10.45 5.30
CA HIS A 251 -3.50 9.25 4.55
C HIS A 251 -2.34 8.48 5.19
N ALA A 252 -2.58 7.21 5.46
CA ALA A 252 -1.57 6.21 5.78
C ALA A 252 -1.43 5.26 4.59
N GLY A 253 -0.38 5.44 3.80
CA GLY A 253 0.01 4.52 2.74
C GLY A 253 0.89 3.37 3.25
N PRO A 254 1.48 2.58 2.36
CA PRO A 254 2.29 1.42 2.76
C PRO A 254 3.50 1.73 3.61
N ALA A 255 4.09 2.92 3.49
CA ALA A 255 5.17 3.37 4.37
C ALA A 255 4.77 3.38 5.86
N ALA A 256 3.48 3.54 6.17
CA ALA A 256 2.93 3.49 7.53
C ALA A 256 2.78 2.05 8.06
N TRP A 257 3.05 1.03 7.25
CA TRP A 257 2.86 -0.37 7.62
C TRP A 257 3.88 -0.82 8.68
N GLN A 258 3.41 -1.46 9.73
CA GLN A 258 4.22 -1.97 10.84
C GLN A 258 3.72 -3.34 11.30
N ALA A 259 4.60 -4.14 11.88
CA ALA A 259 4.20 -5.35 12.59
C ALA A 259 3.97 -5.04 14.07
N VAL A 260 2.98 -5.70 14.68
CA VAL A 260 2.78 -5.66 16.14
C VAL A 260 4.08 -6.12 16.83
N PRO A 261 4.69 -5.29 17.69
CA PRO A 261 5.95 -5.63 18.35
C PRO A 261 5.86 -6.93 19.14
N ALA A 262 6.92 -7.74 19.12
CA ALA A 262 6.99 -8.99 19.87
C ALA A 262 6.95 -8.83 21.41
N ASN A 263 7.15 -7.60 21.90
CA ASN A 263 7.07 -7.30 23.33
C ASN A 263 5.60 -7.44 23.82
N PRO A 264 5.32 -8.28 24.83
CA PRO A 264 3.97 -8.49 25.35
C PRO A 264 3.23 -7.23 25.81
N ALA A 265 3.95 -6.14 26.10
CA ALA A 265 3.34 -4.84 26.41
C ALA A 265 2.49 -4.28 25.25
N TYR A 266 2.72 -4.73 24.02
CA TYR A 266 2.02 -4.31 22.80
C TYR A 266 0.89 -5.26 22.39
N ALA A 267 0.56 -6.27 23.22
CA ALA A 267 -0.51 -7.23 22.91
C ALA A 267 -1.90 -6.58 22.77
N PHE A 268 -2.07 -5.33 23.20
CA PHE A 268 -3.30 -4.56 22.97
C PHE A 268 -3.52 -4.23 21.49
N LEU A 269 -2.45 -4.16 20.68
CA LEU A 269 -2.52 -3.90 19.23
C LEU A 269 -2.97 -5.11 18.41
N GLY A 270 -3.09 -6.29 19.04
CA GLY A 270 -3.49 -7.52 18.38
C GLY A 270 -2.48 -8.64 18.58
N ARG A 271 -2.54 -9.65 17.71
CA ARG A 271 -1.62 -10.79 17.76
C ARG A 271 -0.24 -10.33 17.34
N ARG A 272 0.78 -10.95 17.93
CA ARG A 272 2.17 -10.76 17.51
C ARG A 272 2.30 -10.97 16.00
N ASP A 273 3.09 -10.12 15.36
CA ASP A 273 3.39 -10.12 13.91
C ASP A 273 2.15 -9.85 13.02
N SER A 274 0.97 -9.60 13.58
CA SER A 274 -0.12 -8.98 12.82
C SER A 274 0.29 -7.59 12.36
N THR A 275 -0.31 -7.13 11.28
CA THR A 275 0.07 -5.88 10.65
C THR A 275 -0.84 -4.74 11.08
N LEU A 276 -0.26 -3.54 11.09
CA LEU A 276 -0.87 -2.28 11.48
C LEU A 276 -0.51 -1.23 10.44
N LEU A 277 -1.35 -0.22 10.29
CA LEU A 277 -0.97 1.06 9.70
C LEU A 277 -0.84 2.07 10.83
N VAL A 278 0.33 2.69 10.95
CA VAL A 278 0.67 3.55 12.08
C VAL A 278 1.20 4.89 11.57
N PHE A 279 0.53 5.98 11.94
CA PHE A 279 1.17 7.30 11.97
C PHE A 279 2.08 7.33 13.21
N PRO A 280 3.42 7.33 13.04
CA PRO A 280 4.34 7.08 14.14
C PRO A 280 4.50 8.32 15.04
N GLN A 281 4.80 8.09 16.32
CA GLN A 281 5.16 9.17 17.24
C GLN A 281 6.53 9.80 16.93
N GLU A 282 7.40 9.06 16.24
CA GLU A 282 8.70 9.53 15.76
C GLU A 282 8.57 9.81 14.27
N GLU A 283 9.15 10.91 13.81
CA GLU A 283 9.03 11.33 12.42
C GLU A 283 9.59 10.27 11.45
N ASN A 284 8.78 9.91 10.46
CA ASN A 284 9.19 9.15 9.29
C ASN A 284 8.86 10.02 8.06
N PRO A 285 9.84 10.43 7.23
CA PRO A 285 9.59 11.32 6.11
C PRO A 285 8.62 10.77 5.06
N ASP A 286 8.45 9.44 5.01
CA ASP A 286 7.57 8.75 4.06
C ASP A 286 6.14 8.58 4.62
N VAL A 287 5.85 9.07 5.84
CA VAL A 287 4.55 8.97 6.49
C VAL A 287 4.15 10.34 7.03
N LEU A 288 2.87 10.71 6.90
CA LEU A 288 2.34 11.91 7.54
C LEU A 288 2.68 11.93 9.04
N PHE A 289 3.31 12.99 9.51
CA PHE A 289 3.70 13.13 10.91
C PHE A 289 2.56 13.79 11.69
N LEU A 290 1.68 12.95 12.24
CA LEU A 290 0.40 13.37 12.80
C LEU A 290 0.48 13.63 14.31
N GLY A 291 0.26 14.87 14.73
CA GLY A 291 0.20 15.26 16.12
C GLY A 291 -1.21 15.61 16.63
N LEU A 292 -1.29 15.87 17.93
CA LEU A 292 -2.46 16.40 18.61
C LEU A 292 -2.01 17.59 19.44
N ALA A 293 -2.57 18.76 19.16
CA ALA A 293 -2.07 20.02 19.68
C ALA A 293 -3.18 20.97 20.14
N ALA A 294 -2.76 22.00 20.87
CA ALA A 294 -3.57 23.06 21.44
C ALA A 294 -2.77 24.37 21.48
N GLY A 295 -1.92 24.59 20.47
CA GLY A 295 -1.14 25.79 20.22
C GLY A 295 -1.97 27.08 20.16
N GLU A 296 -3.19 26.98 19.66
CA GLU A 296 -4.16 28.07 19.51
C GLU A 296 -5.05 28.29 20.73
N VAL A 297 -4.76 27.62 21.85
CA VAL A 297 -5.42 27.89 23.13
C VAL A 297 -4.57 28.85 23.97
N PRO A 298 -5.05 30.08 24.27
CA PRO A 298 -4.28 31.02 25.08
C PRO A 298 -4.10 30.52 26.52
N ALA A 299 -2.88 30.64 27.04
CA ALA A 299 -2.59 30.35 28.45
C ALA A 299 -3.41 31.24 29.42
N GLY A 300 -3.82 30.66 30.54
CA GLY A 300 -4.71 31.25 31.55
C GLY A 300 -6.22 31.17 31.22
N THR A 301 -6.59 30.62 30.06
CA THR A 301 -8.00 30.49 29.65
C THR A 301 -8.73 29.42 30.46
N PHE A 302 -8.11 28.26 30.61
CA PHE A 302 -8.67 27.10 31.30
C PHE A 302 -8.00 26.88 32.66
N VAL A 303 -8.72 26.24 33.58
CA VAL A 303 -8.20 25.87 34.89
C VAL A 303 -6.99 24.95 34.71
N ASP A 304 -5.88 25.33 35.33
CA ASP A 304 -4.57 24.68 35.21
C ASP A 304 -4.05 24.57 33.78
N ASP A 305 -4.58 25.37 32.83
CA ASP A 305 -4.29 25.30 31.40
C ASP A 305 -4.56 23.93 30.78
N THR A 306 -5.52 23.18 31.33
CA THR A 306 -5.84 21.82 30.87
C THR A 306 -7.10 21.76 30.01
N LEU A 307 -7.03 20.97 28.95
CA LEU A 307 -8.16 20.55 28.12
C LEU A 307 -8.22 19.02 28.09
N GLN A 308 -9.43 18.48 27.99
CA GLN A 308 -9.67 17.05 27.88
C GLN A 308 -10.20 16.74 26.49
N VAL A 309 -9.37 16.09 25.66
CA VAL A 309 -9.79 15.49 24.40
C VAL A 309 -10.30 14.07 24.67
N GLN A 310 -11.43 13.71 24.08
CA GLN A 310 -12.08 12.41 24.25
C GLN A 310 -12.48 11.84 22.89
N LEU A 311 -12.17 10.57 22.65
CA LEU A 311 -12.76 9.78 21.57
C LEU A 311 -14.23 9.51 21.91
N THR A 312 -15.14 9.91 21.04
CA THR A 312 -16.59 9.82 21.28
C THR A 312 -17.34 9.05 20.21
N GLY A 313 -16.72 8.82 19.05
CA GLY A 313 -17.29 8.04 17.97
C GLY A 313 -16.21 7.45 17.07
N PHE A 314 -16.50 6.30 16.50
CA PHE A 314 -15.58 5.58 15.63
C PHE A 314 -16.35 4.73 14.64
N SER A 315 -15.89 4.69 13.39
CA SER A 315 -16.29 3.68 12.41
C SER A 315 -15.14 3.38 11.48
N GLY A 316 -14.92 2.10 11.17
CA GLY A 316 -13.93 1.66 10.20
C GLY A 316 -13.86 0.13 10.13
N PRO A 317 -13.04 -0.42 9.24
CA PRO A 317 -12.95 -1.87 9.00
C PRO A 317 -12.20 -2.65 10.10
N GLY A 318 -11.36 -1.98 10.88
CA GLY A 318 -10.61 -2.57 11.98
C GLY A 318 -10.71 -1.76 13.28
N ASP A 319 -9.80 -2.01 14.19
CA ASP A 319 -9.66 -1.32 15.47
C ASP A 319 -8.73 -0.10 15.34
N PHE A 320 -8.89 0.85 16.24
CA PHE A 320 -8.10 2.06 16.33
C PHE A 320 -7.49 2.24 17.73
N PHE A 321 -6.23 2.64 17.76
CA PHE A 321 -5.48 2.94 18.97
C PHE A 321 -4.75 4.26 18.85
N TYR A 322 -4.76 5.02 19.94
CA TYR A 322 -3.89 6.18 20.13
C TYR A 322 -3.03 5.94 21.37
N TYR A 323 -1.71 5.87 21.21
CA TYR A 323 -0.81 5.51 22.31
C TYR A 323 0.56 6.17 22.16
N GLU A 324 1.21 6.42 23.29
CA GLU A 324 2.60 6.89 23.35
C GLU A 324 3.50 5.79 23.89
N VAL A 325 4.76 5.80 23.47
CA VAL A 325 5.82 4.90 23.94
C VAL A 325 6.85 5.77 24.65
N ASP A 326 7.14 5.43 25.91
CA ASP A 326 8.16 6.14 26.68
C ASP A 326 9.58 5.79 26.20
N ALA A 327 10.58 6.52 26.72
CA ALA A 327 11.98 6.31 26.36
C ALA A 327 12.53 4.91 26.69
N PHE A 328 11.79 4.08 27.44
CA PHE A 328 12.14 2.69 27.76
C PHE A 328 11.36 1.68 26.92
N GLY A 329 10.55 2.14 25.97
CA GLY A 329 9.75 1.28 25.10
C GLY A 329 8.43 0.81 25.73
N ALA A 330 7.99 1.40 26.85
CA ALA A 330 6.74 1.04 27.50
C ALA A 330 5.57 1.85 26.93
N PRO A 331 4.52 1.19 26.39
CA PRO A 331 3.38 1.89 25.82
C PRO A 331 2.39 2.36 26.90
N THR A 332 1.82 3.55 26.70
CA THR A 332 0.66 4.07 27.43
C THR A 332 -0.47 4.33 26.43
N VAL A 333 -1.53 3.54 26.54
CA VAL A 333 -2.71 3.63 25.66
C VAL A 333 -3.66 4.73 26.14
N ARG A 334 -4.13 5.56 25.22
CA ARG A 334 -5.04 6.69 25.47
C ARG A 334 -6.41 6.46 24.85
N PHE A 335 -6.46 5.95 23.63
CA PHE A 335 -7.70 5.49 22.98
C PHE A 335 -7.57 4.02 22.59
N ASN A 336 -8.63 3.24 22.83
CA ASN A 336 -8.68 1.82 22.49
C ASN A 336 -10.10 1.42 22.08
N THR A 337 -10.34 1.17 20.79
CA THR A 337 -11.70 0.80 20.37
C THR A 337 -12.11 -0.62 20.77
N THR A 338 -11.17 -1.49 21.16
CA THR A 338 -11.44 -2.90 21.48
C THR A 338 -12.12 -3.12 22.83
N ASP A 339 -11.97 -2.18 23.77
CA ASP A 339 -12.62 -2.23 25.09
C ASP A 339 -13.91 -1.37 25.17
N GLY A 340 -14.28 -0.77 24.03
CA GLY A 340 -15.47 0.05 23.86
C GLY A 340 -15.25 1.50 24.25
N ILE A 341 -15.80 2.42 23.45
CA ILE A 341 -15.56 3.87 23.63
C ILE A 341 -16.27 4.39 24.89
N GLY A 342 -15.50 5.04 25.77
CA GLY A 342 -16.01 5.62 27.01
C GLY A 342 -15.11 6.69 27.62
N ALA A 343 -15.26 6.92 28.92
CA ALA A 343 -14.51 7.94 29.66
C ALA A 343 -13.01 7.61 29.83
N ALA A 344 -12.61 6.37 29.54
CA ALA A 344 -11.21 5.97 29.56
C ALA A 344 -10.47 6.43 28.28
N ASP A 345 -11.19 6.62 27.17
CA ASP A 345 -10.65 7.04 25.88
C ASP A 345 -10.44 8.55 25.82
N ALA A 346 -9.57 9.04 26.69
CA ALA A 346 -9.38 10.46 26.90
C ALA A 346 -7.90 10.80 27.13
N VAL A 347 -7.46 11.93 26.56
CA VAL A 347 -6.12 12.49 26.74
C VAL A 347 -6.20 13.95 27.17
N THR A 348 -5.36 14.34 28.13
CA THR A 348 -5.26 15.73 28.59
C THR A 348 -4.24 16.46 27.73
N LEU A 349 -4.64 17.61 27.19
CA LEU A 349 -3.75 18.56 26.53
C LEU A 349 -3.51 19.77 27.44
N LEU A 350 -2.34 20.38 27.30
CA LEU A 350 -2.04 21.67 27.91
C LEU A 350 -2.23 22.79 26.88
N ALA A 351 -2.73 23.94 27.30
CA ALA A 351 -2.81 25.11 26.43
C ALA A 351 -1.41 25.49 25.93
N GLY A 352 -1.28 25.72 24.63
CA GLY A 352 0.00 25.96 23.95
C GLY A 352 0.88 24.73 23.78
N SER A 353 0.36 23.51 24.00
CA SER A 353 1.13 22.27 23.81
C SER A 353 0.90 21.64 22.45
N HIS A 354 1.88 20.88 22.02
CA HIS A 354 1.86 20.04 20.84
C HIS A 354 2.58 18.73 21.18
N ALA A 355 2.03 17.59 20.75
CA ALA A 355 2.65 16.28 20.94
C ALA A 355 2.27 15.27 19.84
N HIS A 356 3.28 14.57 19.32
CA HIS A 356 3.11 13.39 18.48
C HIS A 356 3.02 12.11 19.30
N ARG A 357 2.13 11.23 18.86
CA ARG A 357 1.90 9.89 19.42
C ARG A 357 1.53 8.96 18.28
N ASN A 358 1.48 7.65 18.56
CA ASN A 358 1.15 6.66 17.55
C ASN A 358 -0.37 6.61 17.34
N TRP A 359 -0.81 6.74 16.08
CA TRP A 359 -2.19 6.47 15.65
C TRP A 359 -2.17 5.17 14.85
N ALA A 360 -2.72 4.08 15.39
CA ALA A 360 -2.65 2.76 14.79
C ALA A 360 -4.02 2.22 14.36
N PHE A 361 -4.06 1.63 13.17
CA PHE A 361 -5.22 0.99 12.55
C PHE A 361 -4.90 -0.47 12.22
N THR A 362 -5.79 -1.40 12.58
CA THR A 362 -5.51 -2.85 12.43
C THR A 362 -5.97 -3.45 11.09
N ALA A 363 -6.59 -2.65 10.21
CA ALA A 363 -6.99 -3.09 8.89
C ALA A 363 -6.88 -1.95 7.86
N PRO A 364 -6.72 -2.27 6.58
CA PRO A 364 -6.88 -1.29 5.52
C PRO A 364 -8.33 -0.83 5.37
N GLY A 365 -8.51 0.45 5.08
CA GLY A 365 -9.72 1.07 4.57
C GLY A 365 -9.95 2.46 5.13
N VAL A 366 -11.18 2.93 5.06
CA VAL A 366 -11.59 4.27 5.50
C VAL A 366 -12.07 4.23 6.94
N TYR A 367 -11.55 5.14 7.76
CA TYR A 367 -11.87 5.30 9.17
C TYR A 367 -12.40 6.70 9.44
N ARG A 368 -13.39 6.79 10.34
CA ARG A 368 -13.92 8.05 10.87
C ARG A 368 -13.71 8.08 12.37
N VAL A 369 -12.86 8.99 12.84
CA VAL A 369 -12.51 9.14 14.25
C VAL A 369 -13.15 10.43 14.75
N THR A 370 -14.08 10.31 15.71
CA THR A 370 -14.84 11.47 16.22
C THR A 370 -14.34 11.85 17.60
N LEU A 371 -13.82 13.08 17.70
CA LEU A 371 -13.26 13.65 18.93
C LEU A 371 -14.18 14.75 19.48
N THR A 372 -14.15 14.92 20.80
CA THR A 372 -14.67 16.11 21.47
C THR A 372 -13.56 16.66 22.36
N VAL A 373 -13.52 17.98 22.54
CA VAL A 373 -12.66 18.62 23.52
C VAL A 373 -13.49 19.39 24.53
N SER A 374 -13.08 19.36 25.79
CA SER A 374 -13.71 20.15 26.84
C SER A 374 -12.69 20.75 27.79
N GLY A 375 -13.03 21.91 28.36
CA GLY A 375 -12.18 22.59 29.33
C GLY A 375 -13.00 23.39 30.33
N GLN A 376 -12.52 23.49 31.56
CA GLN A 376 -13.12 24.34 32.59
C GLN A 376 -12.50 25.74 32.51
N LEU A 377 -13.29 26.78 32.26
CA LEU A 377 -12.80 28.16 32.17
C LEU A 377 -12.34 28.67 33.55
N THR A 378 -11.28 29.49 33.59
CA THR A 378 -10.85 30.15 34.84
C THR A 378 -11.90 31.11 35.41
N GLY A 379 -12.75 31.67 34.55
CA GLY A 379 -13.94 32.47 34.91
C GLY A 379 -15.14 31.65 35.42
N GLY A 380 -15.04 30.32 35.41
CA GLY A 380 -16.10 29.38 35.77
C GLY A 380 -16.94 28.93 34.56
N GLY A 381 -17.50 27.73 34.67
CA GLY A 381 -18.19 27.04 33.58
C GLY A 381 -17.28 26.07 32.82
N THR A 382 -17.90 25.17 32.07
CA THR A 382 -17.22 24.23 31.18
C THR A 382 -17.66 24.54 29.76
N VAL A 383 -16.70 24.58 28.85
CA VAL A 383 -16.94 24.64 27.41
C VAL A 383 -16.62 23.27 26.84
N THR A 384 -17.43 22.81 25.89
CA THR A 384 -17.25 21.55 25.17
C THR A 384 -17.50 21.85 23.70
N SER A 385 -16.63 21.35 22.82
CA SER A 385 -16.82 21.43 21.37
C SER A 385 -18.01 20.58 20.92
N GLU A 386 -18.54 20.86 19.73
CA GLU A 386 -19.33 19.85 19.03
C GLU A 386 -18.46 18.63 18.69
N PRO A 387 -19.04 17.41 18.58
CA PRO A 387 -18.32 16.24 18.09
C PRO A 387 -17.78 16.49 16.68
N THR A 388 -16.48 16.31 16.51
CA THR A 388 -15.78 16.59 15.25
C THR A 388 -15.16 15.30 14.71
N THR A 389 -15.49 14.95 13.46
CA THR A 389 -15.05 13.71 12.83
C THR A 389 -13.91 13.98 11.85
N PHE A 390 -12.80 13.28 12.06
CA PHE A 390 -11.66 13.23 11.15
C PHE A 390 -11.73 11.98 10.27
N LEU A 391 -11.44 12.17 8.98
CA LEU A 391 -11.37 11.09 8.01
C LEU A 391 -9.92 10.61 7.88
N PHE A 392 -9.72 9.32 8.10
CA PHE A 392 -8.46 8.64 7.87
C PHE A 392 -8.65 7.64 6.75
N GLU A 393 -7.69 7.56 5.84
CA GLU A 393 -7.60 6.47 4.87
C GLU A 393 -6.31 5.70 5.11
N ALA A 394 -6.45 4.40 5.30
CA ALA A 394 -5.34 3.51 5.59
C ALA A 394 -5.29 2.45 4.48
N PHE A 395 -4.32 2.52 3.57
CA PHE A 395 -4.27 1.61 2.41
C PHE A 395 -3.21 0.55 2.56
N ALA A 396 -3.59 -0.69 2.27
CA ALA A 396 -2.65 -1.80 2.25
C ALA A 396 -1.70 -1.67 1.05
N PRO A 397 -0.42 -2.07 1.21
CA PRO A 397 0.45 -2.33 0.08
C PRO A 397 -0.08 -3.45 -0.82
N ALA A 398 0.43 -3.48 -2.04
CA ALA A 398 0.51 -4.73 -2.78
C ALA A 398 1.46 -5.69 -2.04
N LEU A 399 0.98 -6.90 -1.74
CA LEU A 399 1.72 -7.90 -0.99
C LEU A 399 2.25 -8.99 -1.93
N PHE A 400 3.57 -9.13 -1.96
CA PHE A 400 4.24 -10.19 -2.69
C PHE A 400 4.86 -11.17 -1.71
N ASP A 401 4.24 -12.34 -1.55
CA ASP A 401 4.70 -13.37 -0.62
C ASP A 401 5.15 -14.67 -1.29
N ARG A 402 4.99 -14.76 -2.60
CA ARG A 402 5.35 -15.91 -3.43
C ARG A 402 5.54 -15.49 -4.90
N GLY A 403 6.21 -16.34 -5.67
CA GLY A 403 6.41 -16.11 -7.10
C GLY A 403 7.55 -15.14 -7.39
N GLU A 404 7.81 -14.93 -8.67
CA GLU A 404 8.87 -14.06 -9.18
C GLU A 404 8.41 -12.60 -9.15
N VAL A 405 9.27 -11.73 -8.62
CA VAL A 405 9.14 -10.27 -8.70
C VAL A 405 10.52 -9.68 -8.89
N ASP A 406 10.65 -8.63 -9.68
CA ASP A 406 11.96 -8.03 -9.94
C ASP A 406 12.04 -6.61 -9.42
N LEU A 407 13.12 -6.31 -8.70
CA LEU A 407 13.47 -4.94 -8.35
C LEU A 407 14.22 -4.36 -9.56
N GLU A 408 13.52 -3.55 -10.33
CA GLU A 408 13.99 -3.04 -11.61
C GLU A 408 14.76 -1.74 -11.46
N ILE A 409 15.85 -1.63 -12.23
CA ILE A 409 16.61 -0.41 -12.42
C ILE A 409 16.29 0.09 -13.82
N VAL A 410 15.55 1.19 -13.88
CA VAL A 410 15.12 1.82 -15.14
C VAL A 410 15.93 3.08 -15.38
N PHE A 411 16.20 3.40 -16.64
CA PHE A 411 16.87 4.66 -17.01
C PHE A 411 16.16 5.34 -18.18
N GLU A 412 15.34 6.32 -17.84
CA GLU A 412 14.43 7.04 -18.72
C GLU A 412 14.68 8.53 -18.60
N GLU A 413 14.53 9.27 -19.71
CA GLU A 413 14.66 10.75 -19.74
C GLU A 413 15.92 11.37 -19.08
N GLY A 414 16.97 10.57 -18.86
CA GLY A 414 18.22 11.00 -18.24
C GLY A 414 18.29 10.84 -16.72
N ALA A 415 17.29 10.19 -16.10
CA ALA A 415 17.23 9.86 -14.68
C ALA A 415 17.13 8.35 -14.47
N PHE A 416 17.56 7.90 -13.28
CA PHE A 416 17.30 6.52 -12.84
C PHE A 416 15.99 6.48 -12.07
N GLU A 417 15.23 5.41 -12.32
CA GLU A 417 14.03 5.05 -11.58
C GLU A 417 14.19 3.63 -11.02
N LEU A 418 13.45 3.34 -9.96
CA LEU A 418 13.47 2.06 -9.27
C LEU A 418 12.05 1.60 -9.06
N GLU A 419 11.73 0.40 -9.53
CA GLU A 419 10.37 -0.14 -9.58
C GLU A 419 10.36 -1.60 -9.09
N VAL A 420 9.17 -2.15 -8.87
CA VAL A 420 8.94 -3.58 -8.63
C VAL A 420 8.02 -4.12 -9.70
N LEU A 421 8.53 -5.02 -10.53
CA LEU A 421 7.77 -5.71 -11.56
C LEU A 421 7.15 -7.01 -11.02
N ASP A 422 5.83 -7.13 -11.13
CA ASP A 422 5.09 -8.38 -11.06
C ASP A 422 5.00 -9.00 -12.46
N GLU A 423 5.98 -9.84 -12.79
CA GLU A 423 6.07 -10.61 -14.03
C GLU A 423 4.79 -11.41 -14.36
N ALA A 424 4.05 -11.86 -13.34
CA ALA A 424 2.86 -12.67 -13.56
C ALA A 424 1.65 -11.81 -13.99
N ALA A 425 1.58 -10.58 -13.48
CA ALA A 425 0.52 -9.63 -13.80
C ALA A 425 0.87 -8.67 -14.94
N ASP A 426 2.15 -8.61 -15.35
CA ASP A 426 2.67 -7.59 -16.26
C ASP A 426 2.37 -6.19 -15.70
N ALA A 427 2.62 -6.03 -14.39
CA ALA A 427 2.27 -4.85 -13.62
C ALA A 427 3.48 -4.38 -12.81
N GLU A 428 3.75 -3.09 -12.88
CA GLU A 428 4.86 -2.46 -12.17
C GLU A 428 4.33 -1.59 -11.03
N TYR A 429 5.14 -1.46 -9.98
CA TYR A 429 4.77 -0.75 -8.76
C TYR A 429 5.93 0.11 -8.26
N GLY A 430 5.61 1.26 -7.67
CA GLY A 430 6.59 2.05 -6.94
C GLY A 430 7.12 1.30 -5.70
N PRO A 431 8.38 1.51 -5.27
CA PRO A 431 8.94 0.87 -4.07
C PRO A 431 8.13 1.13 -2.80
N GLY A 432 7.50 2.30 -2.72
CA GLY A 432 6.63 2.72 -1.62
C GLY A 432 5.21 2.13 -1.66
N GLU A 433 4.86 1.37 -2.69
CA GLU A 433 3.53 0.78 -2.88
C GLU A 433 3.45 -0.70 -2.48
N VAL A 434 4.61 -1.34 -2.32
CA VAL A 434 4.74 -2.78 -2.15
C VAL A 434 5.32 -3.17 -0.79
N VAL A 435 4.94 -4.36 -0.33
CA VAL A 435 5.65 -5.05 0.75
C VAL A 435 6.02 -6.45 0.28
N LEU A 436 7.33 -6.72 0.30
CA LEU A 436 7.93 -8.00 -0.06
C LEU A 436 7.95 -8.90 1.18
N VAL A 437 7.17 -9.98 1.18
CA VAL A 437 6.98 -10.84 2.34
C VAL A 437 7.96 -12.03 2.28
N VAL A 438 8.86 -12.07 3.25
CA VAL A 438 9.70 -13.24 3.53
C VAL A 438 8.93 -14.14 4.48
N ARG A 439 8.17 -15.09 3.91
CA ARG A 439 7.32 -16.00 4.69
C ARG A 439 8.13 -16.78 5.72
N GLY A 440 7.47 -17.19 6.81
CA GLY A 440 8.11 -17.97 7.87
C GLY A 440 8.76 -19.30 7.38
N ALA A 441 8.25 -19.84 6.27
CA ALA A 441 8.81 -21.01 5.59
C ALA A 441 10.22 -20.78 5.01
N ALA A 442 10.65 -19.53 4.80
CA ALA A 442 12.00 -19.17 4.38
C ALA A 442 13.05 -19.34 5.50
N ALA A 443 12.64 -19.70 6.71
CA ALA A 443 13.56 -19.88 7.82
C ALA A 443 14.49 -21.08 7.62
N THR A 444 15.78 -20.82 7.75
CA THR A 444 16.85 -21.80 7.68
C THR A 444 17.92 -21.47 8.73
N THR A 445 19.04 -22.19 8.71
CA THR A 445 20.15 -21.98 9.66
C THR A 445 21.43 -21.61 8.95
N VAL A 446 22.23 -20.73 9.56
CA VAL A 446 23.56 -20.36 9.07
C VAL A 446 24.42 -21.63 8.89
N PRO A 447 24.99 -21.87 7.68
CA PRO A 447 25.85 -23.00 7.42
C PRO A 447 27.07 -23.07 8.36
N GLY A 448 27.55 -24.29 8.63
CA GLY A 448 28.76 -24.51 9.42
C GLY A 448 30.08 -24.19 8.69
N ASP A 449 30.01 -23.90 7.38
CA ASP A 449 31.15 -23.49 6.59
C ASP A 449 31.53 -22.03 6.94
N PRO A 450 32.79 -21.76 7.34
CA PRO A 450 33.26 -20.40 7.64
C PRO A 450 33.02 -19.37 6.53
N ALA A 451 32.89 -19.78 5.27
CA ALA A 451 32.57 -18.89 4.17
C ALA A 451 31.23 -18.14 4.35
N PHE A 452 30.29 -18.69 5.14
CA PHE A 452 28.98 -18.10 5.42
C PHE A 452 28.91 -17.37 6.76
N SER A 453 30.05 -17.10 7.40
CA SER A 453 30.09 -16.42 8.71
C SER A 453 29.54 -14.98 8.70
N PHE A 454 29.42 -14.36 7.52
CA PHE A 454 28.77 -13.06 7.36
C PHE A 454 27.26 -13.10 7.68
N LEU A 455 26.62 -14.28 7.57
CA LEU A 455 25.22 -14.48 7.95
C LEU A 455 25.01 -14.60 9.48
N GLY A 456 26.10 -14.72 10.24
CA GLY A 456 26.07 -14.85 11.70
C GLY A 456 26.75 -16.12 12.21
N SER A 457 26.34 -16.57 13.41
CA SER A 457 26.93 -17.75 14.05
C SER A 457 26.38 -19.05 13.42
N PRO A 458 27.21 -20.07 13.15
CA PRO A 458 26.75 -21.37 12.66
C PRO A 458 25.57 -21.95 13.47
N GLY A 459 24.51 -22.35 12.78
CA GLY A 459 23.29 -22.88 13.38
C GLY A 459 22.30 -21.83 13.91
N ALA A 460 22.62 -20.54 13.87
CA ALA A 460 21.65 -19.47 14.15
C ALA A 460 20.55 -19.47 13.08
N THR A 461 19.31 -19.17 13.47
CA THR A 461 18.19 -19.05 12.53
C THR A 461 18.32 -17.76 11.72
N ILE A 462 18.13 -17.87 10.41
CA ILE A 462 18.02 -16.76 9.45
C ILE A 462 16.81 -17.03 8.55
N HIS A 463 16.33 -16.02 7.82
CA HIS A 463 15.27 -16.16 6.83
C HIS A 463 15.88 -15.85 5.47
N ALA A 464 15.82 -16.80 4.55
CA ALA A 464 16.55 -16.74 3.29
C ALA A 464 15.60 -17.00 2.11
N LEU A 465 15.40 -16.00 1.27
CA LEU A 465 14.85 -16.21 -0.07
C LEU A 465 16.00 -16.71 -0.97
N PRO A 466 15.89 -17.91 -1.56
CA PRO A 466 17.00 -18.54 -2.25
C PRO A 466 17.24 -17.96 -3.66
N GLN A 467 18.51 -17.95 -4.08
CA GLN A 467 18.92 -17.60 -5.46
C GLN A 467 18.26 -18.47 -6.54
N THR A 468 17.74 -19.65 -6.18
CA THR A 468 16.97 -20.50 -7.08
C THR A 468 15.54 -20.58 -6.58
N GLU A 469 14.58 -20.38 -7.48
CA GLU A 469 13.16 -20.41 -7.18
C GLU A 469 12.78 -21.62 -6.33
N THR A 470 12.02 -21.36 -5.26
CA THR A 470 11.45 -22.38 -4.39
C THR A 470 9.95 -22.15 -4.31
N GLU A 471 9.19 -23.14 -4.74
CA GLU A 471 7.72 -23.08 -4.74
C GLU A 471 7.19 -22.66 -3.36
N GLY A 472 6.28 -21.69 -3.34
CA GLY A 472 5.67 -21.17 -2.12
C GLY A 472 6.48 -20.09 -1.38
N LEU A 473 7.68 -19.73 -1.85
CA LEU A 473 8.43 -18.56 -1.39
C LEU A 473 8.45 -17.47 -2.46
N LEU A 474 8.66 -16.23 -2.01
CA LEU A 474 8.97 -15.12 -2.89
C LEU A 474 10.33 -15.34 -3.57
N PHE A 475 10.43 -14.97 -4.83
CA PHE A 475 11.64 -15.12 -5.63
C PHE A 475 12.06 -13.76 -6.22
N PRO A 476 12.68 -12.89 -5.41
CA PRO A 476 13.02 -11.54 -5.83
C PRO A 476 14.30 -11.50 -6.67
N GLY A 477 14.22 -10.99 -7.89
CA GLY A 477 15.37 -10.65 -8.74
C GLY A 477 15.76 -9.18 -8.67
N ILE A 478 16.90 -8.88 -9.28
CA ILE A 478 17.36 -7.51 -9.57
C ILE A 478 17.58 -7.45 -11.08
N ALA A 479 16.91 -6.50 -11.73
CA ALA A 479 16.84 -6.39 -13.17
C ALA A 479 17.25 -4.99 -13.67
N ALA A 480 17.80 -4.95 -14.87
CA ALA A 480 18.20 -3.75 -15.61
C ALA A 480 18.02 -3.98 -17.12
N ASP A 481 17.04 -4.81 -17.47
CA ASP A 481 16.67 -5.20 -18.83
C ASP A 481 15.85 -4.14 -19.57
N GLU A 482 15.17 -3.28 -18.82
CA GLU A 482 14.58 -2.00 -19.21
C GLU A 482 15.61 -0.99 -19.77
N ILE A 483 16.89 -1.13 -19.43
CA ILE A 483 17.92 -0.17 -19.87
C ILE A 483 18.40 -0.48 -21.29
N ALA A 484 18.31 0.53 -22.18
CA ALA A 484 18.80 0.39 -23.54
C ALA A 484 20.34 0.18 -23.60
N PRO A 485 20.84 -0.75 -24.45
CA PRO A 485 22.27 -1.03 -24.56
C PRO A 485 23.05 0.17 -25.10
N GLY A 486 24.30 0.33 -24.65
CA GLY A 486 25.20 1.39 -25.07
C GLY A 486 25.09 2.70 -24.30
N LEU A 487 24.18 2.79 -23.31
CA LEU A 487 23.99 3.98 -22.49
C LEU A 487 25.06 4.14 -21.40
N PHE A 488 25.44 3.04 -20.75
CA PHE A 488 26.36 3.03 -19.61
C PHE A 488 27.73 2.44 -19.96
N VAL A 489 28.78 3.01 -19.36
CA VAL A 489 30.15 2.52 -19.46
C VAL A 489 30.18 1.06 -18.99
N ASP A 490 30.87 0.22 -19.76
CA ASP A 490 30.98 -1.22 -19.53
C ASP A 490 29.65 -2.00 -19.56
N GLU A 491 28.56 -1.39 -20.06
CA GLU A 491 27.21 -1.97 -20.04
C GLU A 491 26.78 -2.40 -18.63
N SER A 492 27.08 -1.59 -17.60
CA SER A 492 26.81 -1.94 -16.22
C SER A 492 26.27 -0.77 -15.40
N VAL A 493 25.33 -1.10 -14.51
CA VAL A 493 24.78 -0.22 -13.48
C VAL A 493 24.82 -0.93 -12.13
N GLN A 494 24.70 -0.16 -11.06
CA GLN A 494 24.83 -0.62 -9.68
C GLN A 494 23.55 -0.42 -8.91
N PHE A 495 23.15 -1.42 -8.15
CA PHE A 495 22.12 -1.33 -7.13
C PHE A 495 22.76 -1.32 -5.74
N ARG A 496 22.66 -0.20 -5.04
CA ARG A 496 23.41 0.03 -3.79
C ARG A 496 22.51 0.07 -2.58
N LEU A 497 22.90 -0.63 -1.52
CA LEU A 497 22.27 -0.55 -0.20
C LEU A 497 22.88 0.62 0.58
N VAL A 498 22.05 1.59 0.96
CA VAL A 498 22.52 2.82 1.64
C VAL A 498 21.99 2.98 3.06
N SER A 499 20.83 2.38 3.38
CA SER A 499 20.30 2.34 4.73
C SER A 499 19.54 1.03 4.99
N VAL A 500 19.55 0.60 6.26
CA VAL A 500 18.73 -0.50 6.76
C VAL A 500 18.10 -0.03 8.06
N ASP A 501 16.78 0.08 8.08
CA ASP A 501 16.00 0.17 9.31
C ASP A 501 15.26 -1.16 9.51
N GLY A 502 15.42 -1.79 10.67
CA GLY A 502 14.85 -3.10 10.94
C GLY A 502 15.46 -3.81 12.15
N PRO A 503 14.88 -4.95 12.56
CA PRO A 503 15.25 -5.64 13.81
C PRO A 503 16.55 -6.44 13.75
N GLY A 504 17.18 -6.54 12.58
CA GLY A 504 18.37 -7.38 12.36
C GLY A 504 19.22 -6.91 11.19
N ASN A 505 20.07 -7.80 10.70
CA ASN A 505 20.95 -7.56 9.55
C ASN A 505 20.36 -8.16 8.27
N VAL A 506 20.71 -7.52 7.15
CA VAL A 506 20.36 -7.95 5.79
C VAL A 506 21.64 -8.25 5.01
N SER A 507 21.61 -9.34 4.22
CA SER A 507 22.67 -9.60 3.24
C SER A 507 22.09 -10.06 1.91
N LEU A 508 22.74 -9.63 0.84
CA LEU A 508 22.52 -10.09 -0.53
C LEU A 508 23.79 -10.80 -0.98
N HIS A 509 23.67 -12.06 -1.40
CA HIS A 509 24.83 -12.83 -1.86
C HIS A 509 24.43 -13.84 -2.92
N SER A 510 25.36 -14.20 -3.81
CA SER A 510 25.18 -15.29 -4.76
C SER A 510 26.11 -16.46 -4.45
N SER A 511 25.73 -17.66 -4.86
CA SER A 511 26.54 -18.86 -4.76
C SER A 511 27.04 -19.28 -6.15
N ASP A 512 28.33 -19.61 -6.25
CA ASP A 512 28.89 -20.22 -7.46
C ASP A 512 28.41 -21.67 -7.63
N ALA A 513 28.78 -22.31 -8.75
CA ALA A 513 28.41 -23.69 -9.06
C ALA A 513 28.92 -24.74 -8.03
N PHE A 514 29.85 -24.36 -7.14
CA PHE A 514 30.39 -25.19 -6.07
C PHE A 514 29.85 -24.80 -4.68
N GLY A 515 28.96 -23.81 -4.60
CA GLY A 515 28.35 -23.33 -3.36
C GLY A 515 29.20 -22.31 -2.60
N SER A 516 30.24 -21.73 -3.21
CA SER A 516 31.03 -20.67 -2.57
C SER A 516 30.27 -19.34 -2.67
N PRO A 517 30.09 -18.60 -1.56
CA PRO A 517 29.35 -17.34 -1.58
C PRO A 517 30.19 -16.18 -2.13
N THR A 518 29.56 -15.31 -2.90
CA THR A 518 30.00 -13.95 -3.23
C THR A 518 29.03 -12.99 -2.57
N VAL A 519 29.52 -12.19 -1.63
CA VAL A 519 28.71 -11.23 -0.86
C VAL A 519 28.66 -9.91 -1.61
N HIS A 520 27.44 -9.40 -1.82
CA HIS A 520 27.18 -8.12 -2.50
C HIS A 520 26.82 -7.05 -1.48
N TRP A 521 25.92 -7.37 -0.54
CA TRP A 521 25.55 -6.49 0.58
C TRP A 521 25.75 -7.21 1.91
N ASN A 522 26.23 -6.51 2.93
CA ASN A 522 26.31 -7.04 4.29
C ASN A 522 26.12 -5.94 5.33
N SER A 523 24.89 -5.73 5.80
CA SER A 523 24.65 -4.67 6.77
C SER A 523 25.34 -4.89 8.13
N ALA A 524 25.80 -6.11 8.42
CA ALA A 524 26.44 -6.45 9.69
C ALA A 524 27.88 -5.92 9.83
N ASP A 525 28.56 -5.58 8.73
CA ASP A 525 29.91 -4.99 8.76
C ASP A 525 29.94 -3.46 8.58
N GLY A 526 28.74 -2.86 8.48
CA GLY A 526 28.52 -1.43 8.32
C GLY A 526 28.44 -1.02 6.85
N LEU A 527 27.46 -0.17 6.51
CA LEU A 527 27.18 0.19 5.13
C LEU A 527 28.25 1.13 4.54
N THR A 528 28.78 0.74 3.38
CA THR A 528 29.77 1.50 2.61
C THR A 528 29.44 1.47 1.11
N ALA A 529 30.25 2.15 0.29
CA ALA A 529 30.11 2.07 -1.16
C ALA A 529 30.41 0.65 -1.74
N ALA A 530 30.91 -0.28 -0.93
CA ALA A 530 31.11 -1.67 -1.33
C ALA A 530 29.81 -2.49 -1.28
N ASP A 531 28.77 -2.02 -0.59
CA ASP A 531 27.44 -2.63 -0.54
C ASP A 531 26.68 -2.31 -1.82
N ALA A 532 27.16 -2.88 -2.92
CA ALA A 532 26.66 -2.66 -4.27
C ALA A 532 26.55 -4.00 -5.00
N PHE A 533 25.45 -4.17 -5.73
CA PHE A 533 25.24 -5.25 -6.68
C PHE A 533 25.44 -4.70 -8.09
N ASP A 534 26.46 -5.18 -8.81
CA ASP A 534 26.66 -4.84 -10.21
C ASP A 534 25.74 -5.69 -11.08
N THR A 535 24.87 -5.04 -11.86
CA THR A 535 24.04 -5.70 -12.86
C THR A 535 24.42 -5.21 -14.26
N ALA A 536 24.30 -6.09 -15.25
CA ALA A 536 24.56 -5.73 -16.65
C ALA A 536 23.29 -5.10 -17.27
N VAL A 537 23.48 -4.11 -18.13
CA VAL A 537 22.42 -3.53 -18.94
C VAL A 537 21.80 -4.61 -19.84
N GLY A 538 20.48 -4.69 -19.91
CA GLY A 538 19.78 -5.73 -20.66
C GLY A 538 19.70 -7.07 -19.91
N SER A 539 19.94 -7.10 -18.59
CA SER A 539 20.03 -8.35 -17.82
C SER A 539 19.21 -8.33 -16.54
N HIS A 540 18.84 -9.54 -16.13
CA HIS A 540 18.14 -9.84 -14.90
C HIS A 540 18.88 -10.99 -14.19
N SER A 541 18.98 -10.93 -12.86
CA SER A 541 19.55 -12.00 -12.04
C SER A 541 18.95 -12.10 -10.65
N HIS A 542 18.92 -13.32 -10.10
CA HIS A 542 18.55 -13.58 -8.71
C HIS A 542 19.76 -13.84 -7.83
N SER A 543 19.58 -13.55 -6.54
CA SER A 543 20.56 -13.78 -5.47
C SER A 543 19.85 -14.27 -4.21
N HIS A 544 20.61 -14.73 -3.23
CA HIS A 544 20.08 -15.02 -1.91
C HIS A 544 19.82 -13.71 -1.17
N TRP A 545 18.58 -13.47 -0.77
CA TRP A 545 18.20 -12.39 0.15
C TRP A 545 18.07 -12.98 1.54
N THR A 546 18.78 -12.44 2.53
CA THR A 546 18.80 -13.01 3.87
C THR A 546 18.62 -11.98 4.96
N PHE A 547 17.82 -12.35 5.96
CA PHE A 547 17.45 -11.53 7.11
C PHE A 547 17.73 -12.28 8.40
N SER A 548 18.41 -11.63 9.35
CA SER A 548 18.84 -12.31 10.59
C SER A 548 17.74 -12.43 11.64
N THR A 549 16.66 -11.64 11.54
CA THR A 549 15.63 -11.55 12.58
C THR A 549 14.26 -11.23 11.96
N PRO A 550 13.16 -11.90 12.37
CA PRO A 550 11.82 -11.52 11.92
C PRO A 550 11.42 -10.09 12.28
N GLY A 551 10.59 -9.49 11.44
CA GLY A 551 10.01 -8.15 11.58
C GLY A 551 10.07 -7.37 10.27
N VAL A 552 9.70 -6.08 10.33
CA VAL A 552 9.70 -5.20 9.15
C VAL A 552 11.09 -4.62 8.95
N TYR A 553 11.58 -4.68 7.71
CA TYR A 553 12.80 -4.01 7.26
C TYR A 553 12.44 -2.96 6.22
N ARG A 554 13.05 -1.78 6.32
CA ARG A 554 13.04 -0.73 5.30
C ARG A 554 14.46 -0.57 4.77
N LEU A 555 14.67 -0.92 3.52
CA LEU A 555 15.97 -0.84 2.86
C LEU A 555 16.00 0.40 1.97
N GLY A 556 16.88 1.35 2.28
CA GLY A 556 17.17 2.45 1.35
C GLY A 556 18.09 1.95 0.26
N LEU A 557 17.61 1.95 -0.97
CA LEU A 557 18.33 1.50 -2.15
C LEU A 557 18.50 2.65 -3.15
N LYS A 558 19.57 2.62 -3.94
CA LYS A 558 19.78 3.57 -5.04
C LYS A 558 20.42 2.91 -6.25
N ALA A 559 20.04 3.37 -7.43
CA ALA A 559 20.71 3.07 -8.69
C ALA A 559 21.91 4.01 -8.91
N ALA A 560 22.96 3.51 -9.55
CA ALA A 560 24.09 4.32 -9.97
C ALA A 560 24.75 3.78 -11.24
N GLY A 561 25.23 4.67 -12.09
CA GLY A 561 25.93 4.31 -13.32
C GLY A 561 26.78 5.44 -13.86
N THR A 562 27.65 5.15 -14.84
CA THR A 562 28.38 6.18 -15.58
C THR A 562 27.95 6.16 -17.03
N LEU A 563 27.41 7.26 -17.54
CA LEU A 563 26.99 7.37 -18.94
C LEU A 563 28.19 7.34 -19.88
N VAL A 564 28.07 6.60 -20.99
CA VAL A 564 29.05 6.64 -22.10
C VAL A 564 29.16 8.06 -22.65
N ALA A 565 28.01 8.73 -22.79
CA ALA A 565 27.94 10.12 -23.19
C ALA A 565 28.52 11.02 -22.09
N GLY A 566 29.63 11.69 -22.38
CA GLY A 566 30.24 12.67 -21.47
C GLY A 566 30.97 12.07 -20.26
N ASN A 567 30.94 10.75 -20.06
CA ASN A 567 31.57 10.06 -18.93
C ASN A 567 31.09 10.64 -17.58
N GLN A 568 29.78 10.87 -17.48
CA GLN A 568 29.13 11.48 -16.33
C GLN A 568 28.59 10.38 -15.41
N ALA A 569 28.90 10.46 -14.12
CA ALA A 569 28.25 9.65 -13.10
C ALA A 569 26.83 10.18 -12.83
N VAL A 570 25.86 9.27 -12.76
CA VAL A 570 24.46 9.55 -12.45
C VAL A 570 24.02 8.56 -11.37
N GLU A 571 23.20 9.03 -10.44
CA GLU A 571 22.61 8.23 -9.36
C GLU A 571 21.13 8.61 -9.24
N SER A 572 20.29 7.68 -8.77
CA SER A 572 18.93 8.00 -8.33
C SER A 572 18.94 8.70 -6.97
N GLU A 573 17.79 9.22 -6.56
CA GLU A 573 17.51 9.46 -5.14
C GLU A 573 17.46 8.11 -4.38
N VAL A 574 17.36 8.17 -3.05
CA VAL A 574 17.20 6.95 -2.24
C VAL A 574 15.73 6.54 -2.23
N HIS A 575 15.45 5.30 -2.62
CA HIS A 575 14.11 4.72 -2.56
C HIS A 575 14.03 3.68 -1.45
N THR A 576 12.94 3.69 -0.67
CA THR A 576 12.72 2.78 0.44
C THR A 576 11.94 1.55 -0.03
N PHE A 577 12.54 0.35 0.08
CA PHE A 577 11.87 -0.93 -0.15
C PHE A 577 11.52 -1.59 1.18
N THR A 578 10.26 -2.03 1.33
CA THR A 578 9.78 -2.64 2.58
C THR A 578 9.71 -4.17 2.48
N PHE A 579 10.38 -4.85 3.40
CA PHE A 579 10.30 -6.30 3.57
C PHE A 579 9.60 -6.66 4.89
N LEU A 580 8.62 -7.55 4.85
CA LEU A 580 8.02 -8.16 6.03
C LEU A 580 8.60 -9.56 6.22
N VAL A 581 9.46 -9.73 7.22
CA VAL A 581 10.03 -11.04 7.57
C VAL A 581 9.19 -11.68 8.66
N GLU A 582 8.42 -12.70 8.29
CA GLU A 582 7.55 -13.38 9.24
C GLU A 582 8.33 -14.24 10.22
N THR A 583 7.85 -14.33 11.46
CA THR A 583 8.32 -15.38 12.36
C THR A 583 7.85 -16.73 11.80
N PRO A 584 8.67 -17.79 11.82
CA PRO A 584 8.22 -19.12 11.45
C PRO A 584 7.01 -19.47 12.29
N ALA A 585 5.89 -19.79 11.63
CA ALA A 585 4.64 -20.05 12.31
C ALA A 585 4.88 -21.11 13.39
N ALA A 586 4.74 -20.71 14.65
CA ALA A 586 4.63 -21.67 15.73
C ALA A 586 3.27 -22.33 15.51
N ILE A 587 3.25 -23.58 15.08
CA ILE A 587 2.00 -24.32 14.91
C ILE A 587 1.26 -24.29 16.25
N GLU A 588 0.15 -23.54 16.30
CA GLU A 588 -0.68 -23.43 17.49
C GLU A 588 -1.30 -24.81 17.77
N LEU A 589 -0.68 -25.50 18.73
CA LEU A 589 -1.05 -26.86 19.05
C LEU A 589 -2.12 -26.87 20.14
N GLY A 590 -3.37 -27.05 19.73
CA GLY A 590 -4.43 -27.45 20.64
C GLY A 590 -4.21 -28.88 21.10
N ALA A 591 -4.10 -29.11 22.41
CA ALA A 591 -3.96 -30.45 22.97
C ALA A 591 -5.11 -30.76 23.94
N THR A 592 -5.93 -31.76 23.61
CA THR A 592 -7.05 -32.20 24.47
C THR A 592 -6.92 -33.67 24.78
N ARG A 593 -6.95 -34.04 26.06
CA ARG A 593 -7.01 -35.44 26.46
C ARG A 593 -8.40 -36.00 26.14
N ILE A 594 -8.47 -37.09 25.40
CA ILE A 594 -9.72 -37.76 25.03
C ILE A 594 -9.84 -39.14 25.74
N ALA A 595 -10.99 -39.78 25.62
CA ALA A 595 -11.28 -41.03 26.33
C ALA A 595 -10.31 -42.15 25.90
N GLY A 596 -9.76 -42.88 26.88
CA GLY A 596 -8.87 -44.02 26.67
C GLY A 596 -7.45 -43.61 26.24
N ASN A 597 -6.59 -43.24 27.19
CA ASN A 597 -5.14 -43.00 27.01
C ASN A 597 -4.74 -42.42 25.64
N GLN A 598 -5.48 -41.42 25.17
CA GLN A 598 -5.24 -40.75 23.90
C GLN A 598 -5.21 -39.24 24.10
N LEU A 599 -4.33 -38.60 23.34
CA LEU A 599 -4.20 -37.16 23.22
C LEU A 599 -4.65 -36.77 21.82
N ARG A 600 -5.63 -35.88 21.71
CA ARG A 600 -5.97 -35.21 20.47
C ARG A 600 -5.13 -33.96 20.33
N LEU A 601 -4.29 -33.95 19.31
CA LEU A 601 -3.65 -32.73 18.83
C LEU A 601 -4.55 -32.10 17.78
N GLY A 602 -4.66 -30.78 17.77
CA GLY A 602 -5.31 -29.99 16.73
C GLY A 602 -4.44 -28.81 16.37
N TRP A 603 -4.37 -28.48 15.08
CA TRP A 603 -3.61 -27.35 14.56
C TRP A 603 -4.22 -26.84 13.25
N ASP A 604 -4.02 -25.56 12.97
CA ASP A 604 -4.41 -24.95 11.69
C ASP A 604 -3.42 -25.35 10.59
N THR A 605 -3.89 -25.47 9.35
CA THR A 605 -3.06 -25.87 8.20
C THR A 605 -3.14 -24.85 7.09
N GLU A 606 -2.04 -24.70 6.33
CA GLU A 606 -2.03 -23.99 5.05
C GLU A 606 -2.26 -25.00 3.90
N PRO A 607 -2.99 -24.62 2.84
CA PRO A 607 -3.15 -25.48 1.66
C PRO A 607 -1.79 -25.82 1.03
N GLY A 608 -1.52 -27.11 0.82
CA GLY A 608 -0.29 -27.59 0.18
C GLY A 608 0.91 -27.75 1.12
N ALA A 609 0.90 -27.12 2.30
CA ALA A 609 1.94 -27.30 3.31
C ALA A 609 1.95 -28.74 3.85
N THR A 610 3.15 -29.29 4.07
CA THR A 610 3.30 -30.66 4.58
C THR A 610 3.67 -30.65 6.05
N TYR A 611 2.89 -31.34 6.88
CA TYR A 611 3.08 -31.41 8.33
C TYR A 611 3.60 -32.77 8.78
N ARG A 612 4.50 -32.79 9.76
CA ARG A 612 4.90 -33.99 10.49
C ARG A 612 4.65 -33.83 11.98
N ILE A 613 4.07 -34.88 12.55
CA ILE A 613 3.97 -35.03 14.00
C ILE A 613 5.21 -35.79 14.46
N ARG A 614 5.88 -35.29 15.48
CA ARG A 614 7.03 -35.96 16.09
C ARG A 614 6.84 -36.14 17.57
N SER A 615 7.46 -37.16 18.14
CA SER A 615 7.54 -37.36 19.58
C SER A 615 8.97 -37.56 20.09
N ARG A 616 9.18 -37.31 21.38
CA ARG A 616 10.39 -37.71 22.11
C ARG A 616 10.10 -37.97 23.59
N GLY A 617 11.03 -38.67 24.24
CA GLY A 617 10.89 -39.16 25.63
C GLY A 617 11.33 -38.19 26.74
N SER A 618 11.96 -37.08 26.39
CA SER A 618 12.52 -36.11 27.36
C SER A 618 12.44 -34.69 26.81
N ILE A 619 12.25 -33.73 27.71
CA ILE A 619 12.20 -32.30 27.35
C ILE A 619 13.59 -31.72 27.10
N ILE A 620 14.64 -32.37 27.61
CA ILE A 620 16.01 -31.87 27.62
C ILE A 620 16.87 -32.56 26.55
N ASP A 621 16.66 -33.85 26.31
CA ASP A 621 17.53 -34.68 25.46
C ASP A 621 16.74 -35.73 24.63
N GLY A 622 17.42 -36.35 23.66
CA GLY A 622 16.85 -37.37 22.77
C GLY A 622 16.40 -36.86 21.40
N ALA A 623 16.53 -37.71 20.39
CA ALA A 623 16.11 -37.42 19.02
C ALA A 623 14.59 -37.46 18.90
N TRP A 624 14.05 -36.57 18.06
CA TRP A 624 12.65 -36.62 17.65
C TRP A 624 12.40 -37.81 16.72
N THR A 625 11.30 -38.52 16.93
CA THR A 625 10.83 -39.63 16.09
C THR A 625 9.50 -39.27 15.45
N ASP A 626 9.35 -39.53 14.16
CA ASP A 626 8.09 -39.26 13.44
C ASP A 626 6.96 -40.19 13.92
N GLU A 627 5.80 -39.60 14.20
CA GLU A 627 4.57 -40.28 14.62
C GLU A 627 3.61 -40.40 13.43
N GLY A 628 4.02 -41.19 12.44
CA GLY A 628 3.24 -41.49 11.22
C GLY A 628 3.75 -40.79 9.96
N ASP A 629 2.97 -40.90 8.89
CA ASP A 629 3.26 -40.31 7.59
C ASP A 629 3.01 -38.79 7.59
N PRO A 630 3.67 -38.02 6.71
CA PRO A 630 3.39 -36.59 6.53
C PRO A 630 1.93 -36.34 6.13
N ILE A 631 1.41 -35.19 6.55
CA ILE A 631 0.01 -34.78 6.35
C ILE A 631 0.01 -33.51 5.52
N ILE A 632 -0.63 -33.51 4.35
CA ILE A 632 -0.74 -32.32 3.51
C ILE A 632 -1.95 -31.51 3.98
N GLY A 633 -1.72 -30.23 4.29
CA GLY A 633 -2.75 -29.27 4.66
C GLY A 633 -3.67 -28.94 3.50
N ASP A 634 -4.94 -28.69 3.81
CA ASP A 634 -5.97 -28.27 2.87
C ASP A 634 -6.52 -26.86 3.18
N GLY A 635 -5.91 -26.17 4.16
CA GLY A 635 -6.37 -24.86 4.64
C GLY A 635 -7.34 -24.94 5.82
N ALA A 636 -7.82 -26.13 6.18
CA ALA A 636 -8.71 -26.31 7.32
C ALA A 636 -7.93 -26.78 8.57
N PRO A 637 -8.45 -26.52 9.79
CA PRO A 637 -7.87 -27.07 11.01
C PRO A 637 -7.90 -28.60 11.00
N MET A 638 -6.75 -29.22 11.24
CA MET A 638 -6.59 -30.68 11.30
C MET A 638 -6.48 -31.16 12.73
N THR A 639 -6.82 -32.44 12.95
CA THR A 639 -6.64 -33.09 14.24
C THR A 639 -6.04 -34.49 14.10
N ARG A 640 -5.28 -34.92 15.11
CA ARG A 640 -4.72 -36.26 15.21
C ARG A 640 -4.83 -36.80 16.62
N ASP A 641 -5.36 -38.02 16.73
CA ASP A 641 -5.39 -38.78 17.97
C ASP A 641 -4.13 -39.64 18.10
N LEU A 642 -3.39 -39.44 19.18
CA LEU A 642 -2.14 -40.14 19.47
C LEU A 642 -2.24 -40.91 20.78
N PRO A 643 -1.70 -42.13 20.87
CA PRO A 643 -1.66 -42.87 22.12
C PRO A 643 -0.69 -42.22 23.11
N ILE A 644 -1.15 -42.07 24.36
CA ILE A 644 -0.34 -41.68 25.52
C ILE A 644 -0.27 -42.87 26.49
N ASP A 645 0.81 -43.64 26.41
CA ASP A 645 1.07 -44.73 27.35
C ASP A 645 1.31 -44.18 28.77
N ALA A 646 1.07 -45.01 29.80
CA ALA A 646 1.15 -44.57 31.20
C ALA A 646 2.59 -44.29 31.69
N ASP A 647 3.61 -44.70 30.92
CA ASP A 647 5.03 -44.45 31.15
C ASP A 647 5.79 -44.94 29.89
N PRO A 648 6.77 -44.22 29.31
CA PRO A 648 7.38 -42.95 29.74
C PRO A 648 6.71 -41.67 29.19
N LEU A 649 7.12 -40.51 29.73
CA LEU A 649 6.79 -39.17 29.23
C LEU A 649 6.95 -39.11 27.71
N LYS A 650 5.88 -38.71 27.00
CA LYS A 650 5.94 -38.38 25.56
C LYS A 650 5.65 -36.90 25.37
N ILE A 651 6.55 -36.22 24.68
CA ILE A 651 6.39 -34.84 24.23
C ILE A 651 6.11 -34.90 22.75
N PHE A 652 5.09 -34.17 22.30
CA PHE A 652 4.74 -34.08 20.89
C PHE A 652 5.01 -32.68 20.37
N GLN A 653 5.37 -32.61 19.09
CA GLN A 653 5.35 -31.38 18.31
C GLN A 653 4.73 -31.68 16.95
N VAL A 654 4.09 -30.68 16.37
CA VAL A 654 3.78 -30.65 14.95
C VAL A 654 4.76 -29.67 14.34
N ILE A 655 5.38 -30.05 13.23
CA ILE A 655 6.23 -29.18 12.45
C ILE A 655 5.71 -29.17 11.02
N GLU A 656 5.85 -28.05 10.36
CA GLU A 656 5.84 -28.01 8.91
C GLU A 656 7.19 -28.54 8.42
N VAL A 657 7.17 -29.30 7.33
CA VAL A 657 8.37 -29.82 6.67
C VAL A 657 8.36 -29.37 5.21
N PRO A 658 9.56 -29.07 4.65
CA PRO A 658 9.71 -28.82 3.23
C PRO A 658 9.22 -29.97 2.35
#